data_AF-A0A523EAI1-F1
#
_entry.id   AF-A0A523EAI1-F1
#
_cell.length_a   1.000
_cell.length_b   1.000
_cell.length_c   1.000
_cell.angle_alpha   90.00
_cell.angle_beta   90.00
_cell.angle_gamma   90.00
#
_symmetry.space_group_name_H-M   'P 1'
#
loop_
_entity.id
_entity.type
_entity.pdbx_description
1 polymer ?
#
loop_
_entity_poly.entity_id
_entity_poly.type
_entity_poly.pdbx_seq_one_letter_code
_entity_poly.pdbx_strand_id
1 'polypeptide(L)'
;MRYFLALLTLAMLAASLASADERIDKLPPEHKLWIEREVIYIITDTERDLFLSLLSLEERNFFIEAFWKKRDPNLATPDNEFRVEHYRRLEYADEFLGRDTFREGWRTDRGRYYIILGEPQNIQRYDGYAEIVSTHHWFYQGESGTGVPAFFSLLFFKRNDFGEFRLYNPVGDGPQALLNASANLSGAGAQVAALQSLRKISLELAQASLSYDPSEPGDILTGSPSMGSQIVIARIEESPRRRIRTDYAEAWMKYGNRVSAEYSFNYVPSRSVFSVLADPSGTALVHFSLEIDPQNFTLETDEQNSKFYTTLDVTTEVRSREGTLVLANDKEAFIELTPSQMRELGSSPFAYRDDFPLVPGDFTVTVILKNRVATQYTVAESDIHIPRFTKQAPALTDVILAFESRSVDEVLNDTEIRTYQIGKLHFQPAADNLFVIGDTVHLVTQAFGASPDHKVVFELSDGNRVLRSLESAIPSNGVVVDYVVLDDMVGGRLQVTARLVSPSGETLSTKTAELTVSPRSVASRPGFIYRRGVNTLIPGVLSFMRGEQLWNLGDMAGAKAALEDSLASGNDRILPARWMLANVYLKENRPDDALALLSPLEEPFPNRYEIVAGLGFAHHQKRDYEAAATYLVRARAIRPPDVMLLNALGDCHEHLGDRDKAREAFERSLQLDGEQPTVRERLSSLISSP
;
A
#
# COMPACT_ATOMS: atom_id res chain seq x y z
N MET A 1 49.32 17.81 36.17
CA MET A 1 49.36 17.30 34.78
C MET A 1 48.81 15.89 34.61
N ARG A 2 48.97 14.96 35.58
CA ARG A 2 48.42 13.59 35.50
C ARG A 2 46.91 13.45 35.74
N TYR A 3 46.28 14.39 36.46
CA TYR A 3 44.82 14.39 36.66
C TYR A 3 44.02 14.98 35.48
N PHE A 4 44.67 15.77 34.61
CA PHE A 4 44.03 16.37 33.44
C PHE A 4 43.93 15.39 32.27
N LEU A 5 44.90 14.48 32.13
CA LEU A 5 44.85 13.41 31.12
C LEU A 5 43.81 12.33 31.45
N ALA A 6 43.57 12.03 32.73
CA ALA A 6 42.58 11.03 33.15
C ALA A 6 41.13 11.50 32.96
N LEU A 7 40.87 12.82 33.03
CA LEU A 7 39.56 13.41 32.71
C LEU A 7 39.32 13.50 31.20
N LEU A 8 40.36 13.71 30.40
CA LEU A 8 40.26 13.68 28.93
C LEU A 8 40.05 12.26 28.37
N THR A 9 40.62 11.23 29.00
CA THR A 9 40.37 9.83 28.61
C THR A 9 39.02 9.30 29.09
N LEU A 10 38.47 9.82 30.20
CA LEU A 10 37.10 9.50 30.63
C LEU A 10 36.04 10.24 29.79
N ALA A 11 36.35 11.44 29.28
CA ALA A 11 35.50 12.16 28.34
C ALA A 11 35.52 11.54 26.93
N MET A 12 36.64 10.93 26.50
CA MET A 12 36.70 10.22 25.21
C MET A 12 36.09 8.81 25.24
N LEU A 13 36.00 8.13 26.39
CA LEU A 13 35.30 6.84 26.50
C LEU A 13 33.79 6.96 26.72
N ALA A 14 33.26 8.16 26.97
CA ALA A 14 31.83 8.44 26.98
C ALA A 14 31.30 8.90 25.60
N ALA A 15 32.18 9.09 24.61
CA ALA A 15 31.84 9.66 23.30
C ALA A 15 31.50 8.61 22.22
N SER A 16 31.26 7.35 22.57
CA SER A 16 30.85 6.30 21.62
C SER A 16 29.45 5.74 21.87
N LEU A 17 28.63 6.39 22.71
CA LEU A 17 27.18 6.28 22.62
C LEU A 17 26.76 7.41 21.68
N ALA A 18 26.06 7.05 20.60
CA ALA A 18 25.55 7.96 19.58
C ALA A 18 25.19 9.32 20.17
N SER A 19 25.73 10.40 19.61
CA SER A 19 25.19 11.74 19.86
C SER A 19 23.69 11.64 19.65
N ALA A 20 22.90 11.83 20.71
CA ALA A 20 21.45 11.84 20.59
C ALA A 20 21.11 12.93 19.57
N ASP A 21 20.69 12.50 18.39
CA ASP A 21 20.32 13.41 17.32
C ASP A 21 19.07 14.14 17.80
N GLU A 22 19.18 15.43 18.08
CA GLU A 22 18.10 16.25 18.64
C GLU A 22 16.83 16.24 17.76
N ARG A 23 16.94 15.81 16.48
CA ARG A 23 15.79 15.59 15.59
C ARG A 23 14.91 14.44 16.08
N ILE A 24 15.47 13.43 16.73
CA ILE A 24 14.75 12.25 17.25
C ILE A 24 13.86 12.62 18.44
N ASP A 25 14.31 13.54 19.30
CA ASP A 25 13.51 13.99 20.45
C ASP A 25 12.27 14.80 20.05
N LYS A 26 12.24 15.30 18.80
CA LYS A 26 11.08 15.98 18.21
C LYS A 26 10.11 15.01 17.53
N LEU A 27 10.45 13.71 17.44
CA LEU A 27 9.59 12.73 16.80
C LEU A 27 8.43 12.32 17.74
N PRO A 28 7.25 12.04 17.16
CA PRO A 28 6.16 11.37 17.85
C PRO A 28 6.60 10.01 18.44
N PRO A 29 6.00 9.55 19.55
CA PRO A 29 6.45 8.34 20.26
C PRO A 29 6.56 7.10 19.37
N GLU A 30 5.62 6.90 18.44
CA GLU A 30 5.61 5.77 17.51
C GLU A 30 6.80 5.83 16.52
N HIS A 31 7.09 7.00 15.97
CA HIS A 31 8.23 7.19 15.05
C HIS A 31 9.57 7.13 15.76
N LYS A 32 9.63 7.62 17.00
CA LYS A 32 10.79 7.46 17.87
C LYS A 32 11.06 5.98 18.17
N LEU A 33 10.02 5.23 18.54
CA LEU A 33 10.11 3.78 18.73
C LEU A 33 10.60 3.08 17.46
N TRP A 34 10.01 3.42 16.31
CA TRP A 34 10.37 2.83 15.03
C TRP A 34 11.87 3.01 14.72
N ILE A 35 12.39 4.24 14.79
CA ILE A 35 13.78 4.57 14.39
C ILE A 35 14.85 4.19 15.42
N GLU A 36 14.50 4.18 16.72
CA GLU A 36 15.44 3.87 17.80
C GLU A 36 15.47 2.38 18.18
N ARG A 37 14.38 1.66 17.91
CA ARG A 37 14.25 0.25 18.31
C ARG A 37 13.99 -0.64 17.12
N GLU A 38 12.91 -0.40 16.39
CA GLU A 38 12.40 -1.39 15.44
C GLU A 38 13.37 -1.61 14.28
N VAL A 39 13.94 -0.55 13.70
CA VAL A 39 14.80 -0.67 12.51
C VAL A 39 16.27 -0.36 12.74
N ILE A 40 16.70 -0.11 13.98
CA ILE A 40 18.04 0.38 14.32
C ILE A 40 19.20 -0.44 13.71
N TYR A 41 19.04 -1.76 13.58
CA TYR A 41 20.06 -2.65 13.03
C TYR A 41 19.97 -2.85 11.51
N ILE A 42 18.90 -2.40 10.86
CA ILE A 42 18.61 -2.69 9.44
C ILE A 42 18.46 -1.43 8.57
N ILE A 43 18.24 -0.27 9.18
CA ILE A 43 18.20 1.01 8.48
C ILE A 43 19.61 1.45 8.09
N THR A 44 19.76 2.02 6.89
CA THR A 44 21.00 2.64 6.43
C THR A 44 21.14 4.06 6.97
N ASP A 45 22.35 4.60 6.99
CA ASP A 45 22.59 5.98 7.45
C ASP A 45 21.83 7.00 6.57
N THR A 46 21.83 6.80 5.25
CA THR A 46 21.08 7.64 4.29
C THR A 46 19.57 7.61 4.52
N GLU A 47 19.00 6.42 4.75
CA GLU A 47 17.56 6.27 5.06
C GLU A 47 17.21 6.93 6.40
N ARG A 48 18.07 6.78 7.40
CA ARG A 48 17.89 7.41 8.72
C ARG A 48 17.89 8.93 8.58
N ASP A 49 18.85 9.50 7.88
CA ASP A 49 18.92 10.95 7.67
C ASP A 49 17.71 11.48 6.88
N LEU A 50 17.27 10.75 5.85
CA LEU A 50 16.05 11.08 5.12
C LEU A 50 14.84 11.08 6.06
N PHE A 51 14.61 10.01 6.82
CA PHE A 51 13.49 9.91 7.76
C PHE A 51 13.45 11.07 8.77
N LEU A 52 14.62 11.45 9.30
CA LEU A 52 14.74 12.56 10.26
C LEU A 52 14.56 13.95 9.62
N SER A 53 14.69 14.06 8.30
CA SER A 53 14.44 15.29 7.56
C SER A 53 12.96 15.52 7.21
N LEU A 54 12.14 14.47 7.21
CA LEU A 54 10.70 14.55 6.92
C LEU A 54 10.01 15.40 7.98
N LEU A 55 9.05 16.23 7.58
CA LEU A 55 8.45 17.23 8.47
C LEU A 55 7.12 16.74 9.06
N SER A 56 6.30 16.07 8.26
CA SER A 56 4.95 15.63 8.64
C SER A 56 4.87 14.17 9.09
N LEU A 57 3.80 13.82 9.80
CA LEU A 57 3.48 12.43 10.16
C LEU A 57 3.22 11.58 8.90
N GLU A 58 2.51 12.15 7.92
CA GLU A 58 2.12 11.48 6.67
C GLU A 58 3.34 11.08 5.83
N GLU A 59 4.29 12.00 5.61
CA GLU A 59 5.54 11.72 4.89
C GLU A 59 6.34 10.61 5.58
N ARG A 60 6.40 10.61 6.91
CA ARG A 60 7.09 9.58 7.69
C ARG A 60 6.42 8.22 7.57
N ASN A 61 5.10 8.16 7.63
CA ASN A 61 4.37 6.90 7.46
C ASN A 61 4.57 6.33 6.05
N PHE A 62 4.49 7.19 5.02
CA PHE A 62 4.79 6.78 3.65
C PHE A 62 6.22 6.25 3.51
N PHE A 63 7.19 6.92 4.14
CA PHE A 63 8.57 6.44 4.16
C PHE A 63 8.70 5.06 4.81
N ILE A 64 8.01 4.82 5.93
CA ILE A 64 8.02 3.52 6.63
C ILE A 64 7.45 2.41 5.72
N GLU A 65 6.35 2.70 5.01
CA GLU A 65 5.75 1.76 4.06
C GLU A 65 6.72 1.44 2.90
N ALA A 66 7.32 2.48 2.31
CA ALA A 66 8.31 2.32 1.24
C ALA A 66 9.57 1.58 1.71
N PHE A 67 10.02 1.85 2.94
CA PHE A 67 11.18 1.20 3.58
C PHE A 67 10.99 -0.32 3.65
N TRP A 68 9.81 -0.76 4.08
CA TRP A 68 9.49 -2.19 4.16
C TRP A 68 9.31 -2.78 2.76
N LYS A 69 8.56 -2.13 1.87
CA LYS A 69 8.34 -2.57 0.49
C LYS A 69 9.63 -2.84 -0.27
N LYS A 70 10.69 -2.05 0.00
CA LYS A 70 12.02 -2.25 -0.63
C LYS A 70 12.76 -3.51 -0.15
N ARG A 71 12.45 -3.98 1.06
CA ARG A 71 13.05 -5.16 1.70
C ARG A 71 12.19 -6.41 1.55
N ASP A 72 11.12 -6.32 0.76
CA ASP A 72 10.25 -7.44 0.46
C ASP A 72 10.96 -8.46 -0.46
N PRO A 73 11.19 -9.71 0.01
CA PRO A 73 11.82 -10.74 -0.81
C PRO A 73 10.87 -11.31 -1.86
N ASN A 74 9.55 -11.16 -1.67
CA ASN A 74 8.53 -11.72 -2.54
C ASN A 74 7.41 -10.72 -2.82
N LEU A 75 7.61 -9.87 -3.82
CA LEU A 75 6.60 -8.90 -4.26
C LEU A 75 5.29 -9.52 -4.79
N ALA A 76 5.24 -10.85 -4.92
CA ALA A 76 4.07 -11.55 -5.41
C ALA A 76 3.07 -11.88 -4.30
N THR A 77 3.44 -11.81 -3.02
CA THR A 77 2.53 -11.98 -1.88
C THR A 77 2.06 -10.61 -1.35
N PRO A 78 0.90 -10.55 -0.66
CA PRO A 78 0.41 -9.30 -0.06
C PRO A 78 1.15 -8.93 1.24
N ASP A 79 1.75 -9.92 1.92
CA ASP A 79 2.47 -9.73 3.18
C ASP A 79 3.97 -9.68 2.93
N ASN A 80 4.64 -8.68 3.49
CA ASN A 80 6.10 -8.56 3.41
C ASN A 80 6.77 -9.56 4.37
N GLU A 81 7.29 -10.68 3.85
CA GLU A 81 7.81 -11.76 4.70
C GLU A 81 9.03 -11.34 5.52
N PHE A 82 9.88 -10.46 4.96
CA PHE A 82 11.03 -9.93 5.68
C PHE A 82 10.61 -9.10 6.90
N ARG A 83 9.59 -8.25 6.74
CA ARG A 83 9.03 -7.44 7.84
C ARG A 83 8.50 -8.36 8.94
N VAL A 84 7.69 -9.36 8.58
CA VAL A 84 7.11 -10.31 9.53
C VAL A 84 8.20 -11.04 10.32
N GLU A 85 9.19 -11.59 9.63
CA GLU A 85 10.31 -12.30 10.25
C GLU A 85 11.17 -11.38 11.13
N HIS A 86 11.39 -10.13 10.71
CA HIS A 86 12.16 -9.15 11.48
C HIS A 86 11.50 -8.83 12.84
N TYR A 87 10.19 -8.57 12.86
CA TYR A 87 9.48 -8.33 14.12
C TYR A 87 9.45 -9.58 15.01
N ARG A 88 9.32 -10.78 14.43
CA ARG A 88 9.43 -12.05 15.17
C ARG A 88 10.78 -12.18 15.88
N ARG A 89 11.88 -11.80 15.22
CA ARG A 89 13.23 -11.83 15.82
C ARG A 89 13.39 -10.81 16.95
N LEU A 90 12.80 -9.63 16.80
CA LEU A 90 12.83 -8.59 17.82
C LEU A 90 12.07 -9.02 19.08
N GLU A 91 10.89 -9.61 18.92
CA GLU A 91 10.10 -10.18 20.01
C GLU A 91 10.84 -11.33 20.71
N TYR A 92 11.43 -12.26 19.95
CA TYR A 92 12.23 -13.35 20.51
C TYR A 92 13.42 -12.82 21.32
N ALA A 93 14.13 -11.82 20.80
CA ALA A 93 15.26 -11.23 21.50
C ALA A 93 14.85 -10.68 22.86
N ASP A 94 13.74 -9.94 22.92
CA ASP A 94 13.23 -9.38 24.17
C ASP A 94 12.72 -10.43 25.15
N GLU A 95 12.01 -11.45 24.66
CA GLU A 95 11.46 -12.49 25.52
C GLU A 95 12.56 -13.39 26.11
N PHE A 96 13.56 -13.77 25.32
CA PHE A 96 14.50 -14.84 25.69
C PHE A 96 15.93 -14.37 25.96
N LEU A 97 16.41 -13.33 25.27
CA LEU A 97 17.83 -12.94 25.31
C LEU A 97 18.12 -11.80 26.30
N GLY A 98 17.08 -11.16 26.85
CA GLY A 98 17.16 -10.15 27.91
C GLY A 98 17.03 -10.67 29.35
N ARG A 99 16.68 -11.95 29.57
CA ARG A 99 16.32 -12.49 30.90
C ARG A 99 17.43 -12.39 31.97
N ASP A 100 18.68 -12.38 31.54
CA ASP A 100 19.87 -12.38 32.42
C ASP A 100 20.51 -11.00 32.60
N THR A 101 19.87 -9.92 32.13
CA THR A 101 20.43 -8.55 32.15
C THR A 101 19.39 -7.52 32.56
N PHE A 102 19.85 -6.32 32.95
CA PHE A 102 18.99 -5.17 33.25
C PHE A 102 18.61 -4.37 31.98
N ARG A 103 19.08 -4.80 30.80
CA ARG A 103 18.77 -4.18 29.50
C ARG A 103 17.74 -5.02 28.76
N GLU A 104 16.95 -4.37 27.91
CA GLU A 104 16.04 -5.05 26.99
C GLU A 104 16.84 -6.01 26.07
N GLY A 105 16.22 -7.14 25.71
CA GLY A 105 16.90 -8.23 25.01
C GLY A 105 17.44 -7.82 23.65
N TRP A 106 16.73 -6.96 22.91
CA TRP A 106 17.19 -6.41 21.63
C TRP A 106 18.47 -5.57 21.74
N ARG A 107 18.79 -5.02 22.93
CA ARG A 107 20.02 -4.25 23.21
C ARG A 107 21.20 -5.10 23.65
N THR A 108 20.99 -6.39 23.87
CA THR A 108 22.09 -7.32 24.20
C THR A 108 22.86 -7.71 22.95
N ASP A 109 24.12 -8.10 23.08
CA ASP A 109 24.90 -8.58 21.93
C ASP A 109 24.22 -9.79 21.29
N ARG A 110 23.76 -10.76 22.09
CA ARG A 110 23.01 -11.92 21.56
C ARG A 110 21.75 -11.49 20.81
N GLY A 111 20.97 -10.56 21.35
CA GLY A 111 19.77 -10.04 20.71
C GLY A 111 20.06 -9.30 19.40
N ARG A 112 21.06 -8.42 19.39
CA ARG A 112 21.51 -7.69 18.20
C ARG A 112 21.84 -8.64 17.05
N TYR A 113 22.68 -9.64 17.31
CA TYR A 113 23.10 -10.60 16.27
C TYR A 113 21.97 -11.57 15.88
N TYR A 114 21.07 -11.93 16.80
CA TYR A 114 19.87 -12.70 16.49
C TYR A 114 18.92 -11.92 15.56
N ILE A 115 18.74 -10.61 15.76
CA ILE A 115 17.92 -9.77 14.88
C ILE A 115 18.55 -9.68 13.48
N ILE A 116 19.85 -9.41 13.40
CA ILE A 116 20.58 -9.27 12.13
C ILE A 116 20.61 -10.58 11.34
N LEU A 117 20.99 -11.69 11.98
CA LEU A 117 21.29 -12.96 11.31
C LEU A 117 20.14 -13.96 11.35
N GLY A 118 19.19 -13.80 12.27
CA GLY A 118 18.17 -14.78 12.56
C GLY A 118 18.64 -15.87 13.53
N GLU A 119 17.87 -16.96 13.55
CA GLU A 119 18.14 -18.11 14.42
C GLU A 119 19.43 -18.83 13.97
N PRO A 120 20.39 -19.06 14.89
CA PRO A 120 21.57 -19.86 14.57
C PRO A 120 21.18 -21.31 14.27
N GLN A 121 21.92 -21.94 13.35
CA GLN A 121 21.74 -23.35 13.01
C GLN A 121 21.99 -24.28 14.20
N ASN A 122 22.92 -23.88 15.07
CA ASN A 122 23.21 -24.61 16.29
C ASN A 122 23.74 -23.66 17.37
N ILE A 123 23.37 -23.91 18.64
CA ILE A 123 23.91 -23.24 19.82
C ILE A 123 24.55 -24.28 20.72
N GLN A 124 25.88 -24.28 20.80
CA GLN A 124 26.61 -25.08 21.77
C GLN A 124 26.85 -24.27 23.05
N ARG A 125 26.44 -24.81 24.20
CA ARG A 125 26.52 -24.12 25.50
C ARG A 125 27.57 -24.78 26.38
N TYR A 126 28.49 -23.97 26.87
CA TYR A 126 29.54 -24.36 27.80
C TYR A 126 29.29 -23.69 29.15
N ASP A 127 28.20 -24.08 29.80
CA ASP A 127 27.78 -23.54 31.10
C ASP A 127 28.20 -24.51 32.22
N GLY A 128 28.73 -23.99 33.34
CA GLY A 128 29.06 -24.80 34.53
C GLY A 128 30.37 -25.59 34.49
N TYR A 129 31.24 -25.32 33.51
CA TYR A 129 32.59 -25.90 33.47
C TYR A 129 33.51 -25.22 34.51
N ALA A 130 34.32 -26.00 35.22
CA ALA A 130 35.18 -25.48 36.29
C ALA A 130 36.39 -24.68 35.78
N GLU A 131 36.68 -24.71 34.48
CA GLU A 131 37.93 -24.20 33.89
C GLU A 131 37.69 -23.00 32.94
N ILE A 132 36.47 -22.85 32.43
CA ILE A 132 36.06 -21.79 31.50
C ILE A 132 34.85 -21.05 32.06
N VAL A 133 34.70 -19.80 31.62
CA VAL A 133 33.48 -19.05 31.88
C VAL A 133 32.35 -19.49 30.95
N SER A 134 31.13 -19.23 31.38
CA SER A 134 29.88 -19.51 30.66
C SER A 134 29.95 -18.92 29.26
N THR A 135 29.99 -19.80 28.26
CA THR A 135 30.24 -19.46 26.87
C THR A 135 29.24 -20.14 25.95
N HIS A 136 28.61 -19.38 25.06
CA HIS A 136 27.69 -19.86 24.04
C HIS A 136 28.33 -19.69 22.66
N HIS A 137 28.39 -20.77 21.90
CA HIS A 137 28.95 -20.83 20.56
C HIS A 137 27.82 -21.02 19.54
N TRP A 138 27.59 -19.98 18.75
CA TRP A 138 26.48 -19.90 17.81
C TRP A 138 27.02 -20.12 16.40
N PHE A 139 26.45 -21.09 15.67
CA PHE A 139 26.84 -21.42 14.31
C PHE A 139 25.84 -20.88 13.30
N TYR A 140 26.38 -20.27 12.24
CA TYR A 140 25.59 -19.67 11.18
C TYR A 140 26.02 -20.18 9.80
N GLN A 141 25.03 -20.28 8.93
CA GLN A 141 25.24 -20.42 7.48
C GLN A 141 25.01 -19.05 6.86
N GLY A 142 26.02 -18.52 6.18
CA GLY A 142 25.96 -17.23 5.54
C GLY A 142 25.16 -17.25 4.25
N GLU A 143 24.43 -16.17 4.01
CA GLU A 143 23.62 -16.01 2.80
C GLU A 143 24.45 -15.42 1.65
N SER A 144 24.37 -16.03 0.47
CA SER A 144 25.12 -15.65 -0.72
C SER A 144 24.89 -14.19 -1.13
N GLY A 145 25.94 -13.39 -1.30
CA GLY A 145 25.82 -11.99 -1.75
C GLY A 145 25.61 -10.95 -0.64
N THR A 146 25.65 -11.34 0.64
CA THR A 146 25.76 -10.41 1.78
C THR A 146 27.22 -10.04 2.12
N GLY A 147 28.17 -10.82 1.58
CA GLY A 147 29.60 -10.69 1.82
C GLY A 147 30.08 -11.39 3.10
N VAL A 148 29.18 -11.95 3.91
CA VAL A 148 29.57 -12.82 5.04
C VAL A 148 30.07 -14.19 4.53
N PRO A 149 30.94 -14.88 5.27
CA PRO A 149 31.41 -16.22 4.89
C PRO A 149 30.26 -17.23 4.78
N ALA A 150 30.42 -18.26 3.96
CA ALA A 150 29.41 -19.32 3.79
C ALA A 150 29.08 -20.04 5.10
N PHE A 151 30.07 -20.18 6.00
CA PHE A 151 29.89 -20.66 7.36
C PHE A 151 30.75 -19.81 8.28
N PHE A 152 30.17 -19.39 9.40
CA PHE A 152 30.90 -18.66 10.43
C PHE A 152 30.27 -18.94 11.79
N SER A 153 30.96 -18.56 12.85
CA SER A 153 30.45 -18.72 14.21
C SER A 153 30.73 -17.50 15.07
N LEU A 154 29.84 -17.25 16.02
CA LEU A 154 29.97 -16.18 17.01
C LEU A 154 30.08 -16.81 18.40
N LEU A 155 31.01 -16.29 19.21
CA LEU A 155 31.15 -16.67 20.61
C LEU A 155 30.56 -15.56 21.48
N PHE A 156 29.73 -15.94 22.43
CA PHE A 156 29.21 -15.05 23.47
C PHE A 156 29.64 -15.57 24.82
N PHE A 157 30.20 -14.73 25.69
CA PHE A 157 30.72 -15.17 26.99
C PHE A 157 30.37 -14.20 28.12
N LYS A 158 30.27 -14.73 29.34
CA LYS A 158 30.17 -13.93 30.56
C LYS A 158 31.56 -13.69 31.12
N ARG A 159 32.05 -12.45 31.06
CA ARG A 159 33.37 -12.12 31.59
C ARG A 159 33.41 -12.39 33.11
N ASN A 160 34.33 -13.25 33.55
CA ASN A 160 34.41 -13.73 34.93
C ASN A 160 33.12 -14.37 35.47
N ASP A 161 32.32 -15.02 34.60
CA ASP A 161 31.01 -15.63 34.95
C ASP A 161 29.97 -14.68 35.55
N PHE A 162 30.16 -13.36 35.38
CA PHE A 162 29.28 -12.36 35.93
C PHE A 162 28.69 -11.46 34.83
N GLY A 163 27.43 -11.06 35.04
CA GLY A 163 26.72 -10.13 34.16
C GLY A 163 26.20 -10.79 32.88
N GLU A 164 26.08 -9.97 31.84
CA GLU A 164 25.48 -10.35 30.56
C GLU A 164 26.47 -11.06 29.62
N PHE A 165 25.94 -11.87 28.71
CA PHE A 165 26.71 -12.43 27.61
C PHE A 165 27.11 -11.33 26.64
N ARG A 166 28.42 -11.19 26.40
CA ARG A 166 28.99 -10.26 25.43
C ARG A 166 29.61 -11.01 24.26
N LEU A 167 29.59 -10.39 23.08
CA LEU A 167 30.31 -10.91 21.93
C LEU A 167 31.81 -10.97 22.26
N TYR A 168 32.38 -12.17 22.20
CA TYR A 168 33.81 -12.41 22.35
C TYR A 168 34.53 -11.97 21.09
N ASN A 169 35.54 -11.11 21.21
CA ASN A 169 36.38 -10.64 20.12
C ASN A 169 37.73 -11.39 20.11
N PRO A 170 38.02 -12.26 19.12
CA PRO A 170 39.27 -13.02 19.06
C PRO A 170 40.53 -12.17 19.17
N VAL A 171 40.53 -10.96 18.57
CA VAL A 171 41.68 -10.04 18.59
C VAL A 171 41.77 -9.25 19.88
N GLY A 172 40.63 -8.81 20.43
CA GLY A 172 40.58 -7.94 21.61
C GLY A 172 40.66 -8.68 22.94
N ASP A 173 40.03 -9.85 23.04
CA ASP A 173 39.90 -10.62 24.28
C ASP A 173 40.98 -11.72 24.36
N GLY A 174 41.17 -12.44 23.25
CA GLY A 174 42.07 -13.59 23.14
C GLY A 174 41.61 -14.82 23.94
N PRO A 175 42.12 -16.03 23.60
CA PRO A 175 41.69 -17.31 24.20
C PRO A 175 41.65 -17.33 25.74
N GLN A 176 42.57 -16.61 26.39
CA GLN A 176 42.66 -16.51 27.84
C GLN A 176 41.40 -15.90 28.50
N ALA A 177 40.63 -15.08 27.79
CA ALA A 177 39.43 -14.43 28.34
C ALA A 177 38.27 -15.41 28.55
N LEU A 178 38.32 -16.57 27.89
CA LEU A 178 37.34 -17.65 28.08
C LEU A 178 37.66 -18.52 29.30
N LEU A 179 38.86 -18.40 29.88
CA LEU A 179 39.23 -19.14 31.08
C LEU A 179 38.76 -18.41 32.34
N ASN A 180 38.48 -19.17 33.40
CA ASN A 180 38.14 -18.57 34.67
C ASN A 180 39.38 -17.99 35.39
N ALA A 181 39.14 -17.11 36.37
CA ALA A 181 40.21 -16.45 37.13
C ALA A 181 41.15 -17.41 37.88
N SER A 182 40.76 -18.68 38.06
CA SER A 182 41.58 -19.69 38.74
C SER A 182 42.71 -20.25 37.86
N ALA A 183 42.66 -20.04 36.54
CA ALA A 183 43.66 -20.54 35.60
C ALA A 183 45.01 -19.79 35.64
N ASN A 184 45.07 -18.60 36.26
CA ASN A 184 46.29 -17.79 36.51
C ASN A 184 47.37 -17.85 35.41
N LEU A 185 46.98 -17.57 34.15
CA LEU A 185 47.91 -17.47 33.03
C LEU A 185 48.33 -16.01 32.83
N SER A 186 49.59 -15.71 33.15
CA SER A 186 50.19 -14.38 32.93
C SER A 186 51.60 -14.51 32.33
N GLY A 187 51.99 -13.54 31.50
CA GLY A 187 53.30 -13.52 30.84
C GLY A 187 53.29 -13.98 29.36
N ALA A 188 54.49 -13.98 28.75
CA ALA A 188 54.68 -14.40 27.36
C ALA A 188 54.35 -15.90 27.20
N GLY A 189 53.36 -16.23 26.36
CA GLY A 189 52.89 -17.60 26.14
C GLY A 189 51.56 -17.96 26.82
N ALA A 190 50.94 -17.05 27.58
CA ALA A 190 49.62 -17.26 28.20
C ALA A 190 48.53 -17.66 27.17
N GLN A 191 48.60 -17.11 25.96
CA GLN A 191 47.65 -17.35 24.89
C GLN A 191 47.74 -18.79 24.34
N VAL A 192 48.96 -19.31 24.18
CA VAL A 192 49.20 -20.70 23.76
C VAL A 192 48.73 -21.68 24.84
N ALA A 193 49.05 -21.40 26.10
CA ALA A 193 48.59 -22.21 27.23
C ALA A 193 47.06 -22.21 27.34
N ALA A 194 46.43 -21.05 27.14
CA ALA A 194 44.98 -20.94 27.15
C ALA A 194 44.32 -21.74 26.03
N LEU A 195 44.86 -21.64 24.81
CA LEU A 195 44.40 -22.43 23.67
C LEU A 195 44.53 -23.94 23.91
N GLN A 196 45.62 -24.39 24.54
CA GLN A 196 45.79 -25.80 24.91
C GLN A 196 44.76 -26.26 25.95
N SER A 197 44.40 -25.42 26.91
CA SER A 197 43.33 -25.71 27.87
C SER A 197 41.97 -25.81 27.19
N LEU A 198 41.62 -24.86 26.32
CA LEU A 198 40.37 -24.90 25.56
C LEU A 198 40.27 -26.16 24.68
N ARG A 199 41.38 -26.59 24.05
CA ARG A 199 41.42 -27.82 23.23
C ARG A 199 41.10 -29.10 24.00
N LYS A 200 41.44 -29.16 25.29
CA LYS A 200 41.10 -30.31 26.13
C LYS A 200 39.60 -30.38 26.43
N ILE A 201 38.92 -29.24 26.37
CA ILE A 201 37.47 -29.12 26.60
C ILE A 201 36.74 -29.37 25.28
N SER A 202 37.06 -28.61 24.22
CA SER A 202 36.48 -28.74 22.89
C SER A 202 37.41 -28.17 21.83
N LEU A 203 37.61 -28.92 20.75
CA LEU A 203 38.41 -28.47 19.62
C LEU A 203 37.74 -27.28 18.91
N GLU A 204 36.42 -27.32 18.81
CA GLU A 204 35.56 -26.30 18.19
C GLU A 204 35.64 -24.98 18.95
N LEU A 205 35.53 -25.01 20.28
CA LEU A 205 35.67 -23.82 21.13
C LEU A 205 37.07 -23.19 20.99
N ALA A 206 38.11 -24.02 20.96
CA ALA A 206 39.48 -23.55 20.79
C ALA A 206 39.69 -22.89 19.42
N GLN A 207 39.12 -23.44 18.34
CA GLN A 207 39.19 -22.85 17.01
C GLN A 207 38.41 -21.53 16.94
N ALA A 208 37.18 -21.50 17.46
CA ALA A 208 36.34 -20.31 17.49
C ALA A 208 36.94 -19.18 18.34
N SER A 209 37.78 -19.51 19.34
CA SER A 209 38.52 -18.51 20.12
C SER A 209 39.55 -17.73 19.29
N LEU A 210 39.94 -18.24 18.12
CA LEU A 210 40.96 -17.65 17.25
C LEU A 210 40.38 -17.02 15.98
N SER A 211 39.23 -17.49 15.48
CA SER A 211 38.60 -16.95 14.28
C SER A 211 37.10 -17.19 14.28
N TYR A 212 36.32 -16.23 13.76
CA TYR A 212 34.90 -16.45 13.46
C TYR A 212 34.68 -17.25 12.17
N ASP A 213 35.66 -17.25 11.26
CA ASP A 213 35.62 -17.94 9.97
C ASP A 213 36.49 -19.20 10.01
N PRO A 214 35.88 -20.40 9.97
CA PRO A 214 36.62 -21.66 9.94
C PRO A 214 37.56 -21.83 8.73
N SER A 215 37.30 -21.11 7.63
CA SER A 215 38.14 -21.14 6.43
C SER A 215 39.39 -20.27 6.54
N GLU A 216 39.41 -19.33 7.48
CA GLU A 216 40.56 -18.49 7.82
C GLU A 216 40.97 -18.68 9.29
N PRO A 217 41.53 -19.84 9.67
CA PRO A 217 41.89 -20.13 11.05
C PRO A 217 43.06 -19.24 11.51
N GLY A 218 43.04 -18.84 12.78
CA GLY A 218 44.20 -18.18 13.41
C GLY A 218 45.40 -19.12 13.56
N ASP A 219 46.55 -18.57 13.95
CA ASP A 219 47.76 -19.35 14.17
C ASP A 219 47.65 -20.15 15.47
N ILE A 220 47.38 -21.44 15.28
CA ILE A 220 47.27 -22.46 16.31
C ILE A 220 48.56 -22.66 17.13
N LEU A 221 49.73 -22.44 16.54
CA LEU A 221 51.02 -22.69 17.20
C LEU A 221 51.39 -21.55 18.14
N THR A 222 51.10 -20.31 17.74
CA THR A 222 51.37 -19.11 18.53
C THR A 222 50.16 -18.63 19.33
N GLY A 223 48.98 -19.21 19.07
CA GLY A 223 47.71 -18.79 19.65
C GLY A 223 47.18 -17.47 19.07
N SER A 224 47.77 -16.96 17.99
CA SER A 224 47.42 -15.64 17.42
C SER A 224 46.09 -15.71 16.66
N PRO A 225 45.13 -14.80 16.92
CA PRO A 225 43.83 -14.79 16.26
C PRO A 225 43.93 -14.33 14.79
N SER A 226 42.96 -14.71 13.97
CA SER A 226 42.85 -14.21 12.60
C SER A 226 42.37 -12.75 12.59
N MET A 227 43.13 -11.88 11.93
CA MET A 227 42.75 -10.49 11.69
C MET A 227 41.48 -10.37 10.81
N GLY A 228 41.16 -11.41 10.03
CA GLY A 228 39.92 -11.50 9.24
C GLY A 228 38.66 -11.47 10.10
N SER A 229 38.75 -11.83 11.38
CA SER A 229 37.61 -11.83 12.32
C SER A 229 36.96 -10.45 12.46
N GLN A 230 37.75 -9.36 12.44
CA GLN A 230 37.20 -8.00 12.50
C GLN A 230 36.43 -7.64 11.24
N ILE A 231 36.90 -8.13 10.09
CA ILE A 231 36.24 -7.95 8.80
C ILE A 231 34.91 -8.70 8.81
N VAL A 232 34.87 -9.95 9.29
CA VAL A 232 33.63 -10.74 9.38
C VAL A 232 32.56 -10.02 10.18
N ILE A 233 32.89 -9.45 11.35
CA ILE A 233 31.93 -8.67 12.15
C ILE A 233 31.43 -7.44 11.40
N ALA A 234 32.33 -6.65 10.81
CA ALA A 234 31.92 -5.49 10.02
C ALA A 234 30.98 -5.89 8.87
N ARG A 235 31.26 -7.00 8.19
CA ARG A 235 30.41 -7.52 7.11
C ARG A 235 29.05 -8.02 7.62
N ILE A 236 29.00 -8.65 8.80
CA ILE A 236 27.74 -9.08 9.44
C ILE A 236 26.88 -7.87 9.78
N GLU A 237 27.46 -6.86 10.41
CA GLU A 237 26.76 -5.64 10.82
C GLU A 237 26.30 -4.80 9.60
N GLU A 238 27.01 -4.88 8.48
CA GLU A 238 26.61 -4.29 7.19
C GLU A 238 25.65 -5.17 6.37
N SER A 239 25.48 -6.45 6.73
CA SER A 239 24.77 -7.42 5.89
C SER A 239 23.32 -7.03 5.58
N PRO A 240 22.53 -6.45 6.51
CA PRO A 240 21.17 -6.00 6.20
C PRO A 240 21.10 -4.79 5.28
N ARG A 241 22.23 -4.07 5.13
CA ARG A 241 22.33 -2.79 4.41
C ARG A 241 22.89 -2.96 3.00
N ARG A 242 23.77 -3.95 2.77
CA ARG A 242 24.54 -4.11 1.52
C ARG A 242 23.73 -4.41 0.26
N ARG A 243 22.58 -5.07 0.39
CA ARG A 243 21.71 -5.40 -0.75
C ARG A 243 20.75 -4.27 -1.12
N ILE A 244 20.66 -3.23 -0.30
CA ILE A 244 19.71 -2.13 -0.50
C ILE A 244 20.42 -0.99 -1.22
N ARG A 245 20.05 -0.77 -2.48
CA ARG A 245 20.43 0.46 -3.19
C ARG A 245 19.63 1.62 -2.61
N THR A 246 20.33 2.67 -2.16
CA THR A 246 19.75 3.90 -1.58
C THR A 246 19.43 4.96 -2.63
N ASP A 247 19.50 4.62 -3.91
CA ASP A 247 19.23 5.51 -5.04
C ASP A 247 17.81 6.10 -5.00
N TYR A 248 16.85 5.37 -4.44
CA TYR A 248 15.50 5.88 -4.21
C TYR A 248 15.45 6.97 -3.13
N ALA A 249 16.23 6.84 -2.05
CA ALA A 249 16.31 7.83 -0.99
C ALA A 249 17.03 9.10 -1.47
N GLU A 250 18.07 8.94 -2.30
CA GLU A 250 18.75 10.04 -2.99
C GLU A 250 17.82 10.73 -4.00
N ALA A 251 17.04 9.97 -4.77
CA ALA A 251 16.04 10.51 -5.70
C ALA A 251 14.92 11.25 -4.95
N TRP A 252 14.46 10.72 -3.81
CA TRP A 252 13.47 11.38 -2.96
C TRP A 252 14.00 12.71 -2.41
N MET A 253 15.23 12.73 -1.90
CA MET A 253 15.90 13.97 -1.47
C MET A 253 16.09 14.98 -2.61
N LYS A 254 16.27 14.50 -3.84
CA LYS A 254 16.51 15.35 -5.01
C LYS A 254 15.24 15.83 -5.71
N TYR A 255 14.15 15.08 -5.66
CA TYR A 255 12.97 15.31 -6.50
C TYR A 255 11.61 15.31 -5.75
N GLY A 256 11.56 14.94 -4.47
CA GLY A 256 10.37 15.03 -3.61
C GLY A 256 9.10 14.38 -4.19
N ASN A 257 7.93 14.89 -3.79
CA ASN A 257 6.57 14.43 -4.17
C ASN A 257 6.23 14.56 -5.68
N ARG A 258 7.22 14.70 -6.57
CA ARG A 258 7.04 14.81 -8.03
C ARG A 258 7.48 13.57 -8.81
N VAL A 259 7.83 12.47 -8.15
CA VAL A 259 8.45 11.32 -8.84
C VAL A 259 7.86 9.99 -8.39
N SER A 260 6.76 9.59 -9.03
CA SER A 260 6.51 8.17 -9.35
C SER A 260 7.05 7.89 -10.76
N ALA A 261 8.26 8.34 -11.07
CA ALA A 261 8.89 8.05 -12.35
C ALA A 261 9.61 6.69 -12.31
N GLU A 262 8.87 5.61 -12.04
CA GLU A 262 9.26 4.33 -12.63
C GLU A 262 8.76 4.34 -14.08
N TYR A 263 9.63 4.80 -14.97
CA TYR A 263 9.44 4.65 -16.42
C TYR A 263 9.53 3.15 -16.77
N SER A 264 8.35 2.53 -16.81
CA SER A 264 8.13 1.14 -17.19
C SER A 264 8.36 0.95 -18.69
N PHE A 265 9.40 0.22 -19.10
CA PHE A 265 9.59 -0.19 -20.50
C PHE A 265 8.82 -1.46 -20.89
N ASN A 266 8.00 -2.00 -19.97
CA ASN A 266 7.36 -3.32 -20.09
C ASN A 266 5.84 -3.23 -20.34
N TYR A 267 5.41 -2.37 -21.27
CA TYR A 267 4.01 -2.34 -21.71
C TYR A 267 3.64 -3.64 -22.42
N VAL A 268 2.48 -4.21 -22.07
CA VAL A 268 1.87 -5.33 -22.79
C VAL A 268 0.49 -4.94 -23.32
N PRO A 269 0.13 -5.33 -24.55
CA PRO A 269 -1.19 -5.06 -25.09
C PRO A 269 -2.26 -5.87 -24.37
N SER A 270 -3.43 -5.27 -24.18
CA SER A 270 -4.64 -5.92 -23.68
C SER A 270 -5.82 -5.62 -24.59
N ARG A 271 -6.84 -6.47 -24.54
CA ARG A 271 -8.17 -6.17 -25.07
C ARG A 271 -9.05 -5.67 -23.93
N SER A 272 -9.99 -4.80 -24.21
CA SER A 272 -10.87 -4.28 -23.15
C SER A 272 -12.27 -3.98 -23.63
N VAL A 273 -13.23 -4.05 -22.71
CA VAL A 273 -14.60 -3.59 -22.93
C VAL A 273 -15.09 -2.89 -21.68
N PHE A 274 -15.78 -1.77 -21.87
CA PHE A 274 -16.49 -1.03 -20.83
C PHE A 274 -17.99 -1.12 -21.11
N SER A 275 -18.79 -1.19 -20.05
CA SER A 275 -20.24 -1.28 -20.18
C SER A 275 -20.90 -0.60 -18.99
N VAL A 276 -21.83 0.29 -19.28
CA VAL A 276 -22.64 0.94 -18.24
C VAL A 276 -23.87 0.10 -17.98
N LEU A 277 -24.11 -0.24 -16.71
CA LEU A 277 -25.35 -0.82 -16.18
C LEU A 277 -25.93 0.10 -15.10
N ALA A 278 -27.14 -0.16 -14.64
CA ALA A 278 -27.76 0.60 -13.55
C ALA A 278 -28.16 -0.31 -12.38
N ASP A 279 -27.74 0.09 -11.18
CA ASP A 279 -28.22 -0.48 -9.92
C ASP A 279 -29.71 -0.14 -9.70
N PRO A 280 -30.50 -0.91 -8.90
CA PRO A 280 -31.89 -0.59 -8.55
C PRO A 280 -32.19 0.86 -8.11
N SER A 281 -31.20 1.56 -7.55
CA SER A 281 -31.30 2.99 -7.20
C SER A 281 -31.30 3.94 -8.41
N GLY A 282 -30.86 3.47 -9.58
CA GLY A 282 -30.56 4.29 -10.75
C GLY A 282 -29.12 4.79 -10.80
N THR A 283 -28.27 4.40 -9.84
CA THR A 283 -26.83 4.68 -9.91
C THR A 283 -26.22 3.89 -11.06
N ALA A 284 -25.50 4.58 -11.95
CA ALA A 284 -24.79 3.92 -13.03
C ALA A 284 -23.54 3.21 -12.48
N LEU A 285 -23.34 1.96 -12.89
CA LEU A 285 -22.15 1.16 -12.62
C LEU A 285 -21.41 0.96 -13.93
N VAL A 286 -20.16 1.42 -13.98
CA VAL A 286 -19.27 1.19 -15.11
C VAL A 286 -18.55 -0.12 -14.84
N HIS A 287 -18.92 -1.16 -15.58
CA HIS A 287 -18.23 -2.44 -15.57
C HIS A 287 -17.14 -2.43 -16.63
N PHE A 288 -16.00 -3.05 -16.33
CA PHE A 288 -14.97 -3.27 -17.33
C PHE A 288 -14.39 -4.68 -17.26
N SER A 289 -13.92 -5.15 -18.40
CA SER A 289 -13.15 -6.39 -18.54
C SER A 289 -11.90 -6.08 -19.33
N LEU A 290 -10.74 -6.42 -18.77
CA LEU A 290 -9.43 -6.27 -19.39
C LEU A 290 -8.82 -7.66 -19.57
N GLU A 291 -8.54 -8.04 -20.80
CA GLU A 291 -8.01 -9.34 -21.18
C GLU A 291 -6.54 -9.26 -21.64
N ILE A 292 -5.69 -10.08 -21.05
CA ILE A 292 -4.26 -10.20 -21.36
C ILE A 292 -4.01 -11.57 -21.96
N ASP A 293 -3.38 -11.61 -23.13
CA ASP A 293 -3.02 -12.87 -23.78
C ASP A 293 -2.00 -13.66 -22.94
N PRO A 294 -2.04 -15.01 -22.94
CA PRO A 294 -1.21 -15.87 -22.08
C PRO A 294 0.28 -15.54 -22.06
N GLN A 295 0.83 -15.23 -23.22
CA GLN A 295 2.26 -14.91 -23.40
C GLN A 295 2.70 -13.63 -22.67
N ASN A 296 1.74 -12.78 -22.30
CA ASN A 296 1.95 -11.49 -21.65
C ASN A 296 1.52 -11.49 -20.18
N PHE A 297 1.22 -12.66 -19.60
CA PHE A 297 0.78 -12.78 -18.22
C PHE A 297 1.70 -13.73 -17.45
N THR A 298 2.52 -13.17 -16.56
CA THR A 298 3.52 -13.91 -15.79
C THR A 298 3.05 -14.15 -14.36
N LEU A 299 3.33 -15.36 -13.86
CA LEU A 299 3.06 -15.82 -12.50
C LEU A 299 4.34 -16.41 -11.92
N GLU A 300 4.53 -16.28 -10.61
CA GLU A 300 5.50 -17.06 -9.84
C GLU A 300 4.95 -18.43 -9.49
N THR A 301 5.81 -19.35 -9.06
CA THR A 301 5.40 -20.67 -8.58
C THR A 301 6.20 -21.09 -7.37
N ASP A 302 5.63 -21.96 -6.53
CA ASP A 302 6.33 -22.57 -5.41
C ASP A 302 7.30 -23.67 -5.88
N GLU A 303 8.22 -24.09 -5.01
CA GLU A 303 9.24 -25.11 -5.35
C GLU A 303 8.63 -26.44 -5.85
N GLN A 304 7.40 -26.74 -5.43
CA GLN A 304 6.69 -27.98 -5.78
C GLN A 304 5.80 -27.86 -7.03
N ASN A 305 5.72 -26.67 -7.66
CA ASN A 305 4.77 -26.36 -8.74
C ASN A 305 3.31 -26.71 -8.39
N SER A 306 2.96 -26.58 -7.12
CA SER A 306 1.62 -26.85 -6.59
C SER A 306 0.72 -25.61 -6.67
N LYS A 307 1.32 -24.42 -6.71
CA LYS A 307 0.62 -23.12 -6.77
C LYS A 307 1.31 -22.17 -7.73
N PHE A 308 0.52 -21.39 -8.45
CA PHE A 308 0.98 -20.31 -9.31
C PHE A 308 0.34 -19.00 -8.87
N TYR A 309 1.12 -17.94 -8.67
CA TYR A 309 0.58 -16.73 -8.06
C TYR A 309 1.21 -15.43 -8.58
N THR A 310 0.45 -14.34 -8.49
CA THR A 310 0.91 -12.99 -8.78
C THR A 310 0.05 -11.97 -8.04
N THR A 311 0.58 -10.77 -7.86
CA THR A 311 -0.18 -9.60 -7.40
C THR A 311 -0.28 -8.58 -8.51
N LEU A 312 -1.49 -8.07 -8.74
CA LEU A 312 -1.77 -7.01 -9.69
C LEU A 312 -2.11 -5.71 -8.95
N ASP A 313 -1.45 -4.62 -9.32
CA ASP A 313 -1.83 -3.26 -8.93
C ASP A 313 -2.78 -2.70 -9.99
N VAL A 314 -3.97 -2.26 -9.57
CA VAL A 314 -5.03 -1.77 -10.45
C VAL A 314 -5.34 -0.33 -10.07
N THR A 315 -5.02 0.60 -10.96
CA THR A 315 -5.34 2.02 -10.81
C THR A 315 -6.46 2.37 -11.75
N THR A 316 -7.55 2.91 -11.23
CA THR A 316 -8.66 3.46 -12.02
C THR A 316 -8.71 4.97 -11.82
N GLU A 317 -8.57 5.72 -12.90
CA GLU A 317 -8.80 7.16 -12.94
C GLU A 317 -9.99 7.49 -13.83
N VAL A 318 -10.83 8.43 -13.37
CA VAL A 318 -11.92 8.98 -14.15
C VAL A 318 -11.83 10.49 -14.15
N ARG A 319 -11.81 11.09 -15.34
CA ARG A 319 -11.72 12.54 -15.52
C ARG A 319 -12.90 13.06 -16.32
N SER A 320 -13.38 14.25 -15.96
CA SER A 320 -14.36 14.97 -16.80
C SER A 320 -13.71 15.47 -18.09
N ARG A 321 -14.50 15.91 -19.07
CA ARG A 321 -13.99 16.54 -20.30
C ARG A 321 -13.12 17.77 -20.04
N GLU A 322 -13.33 18.46 -18.93
CA GLU A 322 -12.53 19.61 -18.50
C GLU A 322 -11.21 19.21 -17.82
N GLY A 323 -10.95 17.91 -17.64
CA GLY A 323 -9.75 17.36 -17.02
C GLY A 323 -9.80 17.22 -15.49
N THR A 324 -10.94 17.57 -14.88
CA THR A 324 -11.16 17.42 -13.43
C THR A 324 -11.15 15.95 -13.04
N LEU A 325 -10.35 15.57 -12.04
CA LEU A 325 -10.35 14.22 -11.50
C LEU A 325 -11.63 13.99 -10.69
N VAL A 326 -12.43 13.01 -11.11
CA VAL A 326 -13.75 12.70 -10.52
C VAL A 326 -13.64 11.54 -9.56
N LEU A 327 -12.90 10.51 -9.96
CA LEU A 327 -12.64 9.30 -9.19
C LEU A 327 -11.19 8.87 -9.45
N ALA A 328 -10.49 8.52 -8.37
CA ALA A 328 -9.21 7.82 -8.42
C ALA A 328 -9.26 6.68 -7.39
N ASN A 329 -8.86 5.48 -7.78
CA ASN A 329 -8.83 4.34 -6.89
C ASN A 329 -7.66 3.43 -7.24
N ASP A 330 -6.92 3.03 -6.21
CA ASP A 330 -5.83 2.06 -6.30
C ASP A 330 -6.23 0.79 -5.53
N LYS A 331 -6.19 -0.35 -6.21
CA LYS A 331 -6.56 -1.66 -5.66
C LYS A 331 -5.46 -2.67 -5.91
N GLU A 332 -5.19 -3.52 -4.93
CA GLU A 332 -4.28 -4.66 -5.09
C GLU A 332 -5.06 -5.96 -5.22
N ALA A 333 -4.76 -6.78 -6.22
CA ALA A 333 -5.41 -8.06 -6.48
C ALA A 333 -4.39 -9.21 -6.46
N PHE A 334 -4.38 -9.98 -5.36
CA PHE A 334 -3.64 -11.23 -5.27
C PHE A 334 -4.39 -12.36 -6.00
N ILE A 335 -3.68 -13.08 -6.84
CA ILE A 335 -4.19 -14.17 -7.67
C ILE A 335 -3.38 -15.42 -7.34
N GLU A 336 -4.06 -16.50 -6.97
CA GLU A 336 -3.48 -17.83 -6.81
C GLU A 336 -4.25 -18.82 -7.70
N LEU A 337 -3.51 -19.61 -8.49
CA LEU A 337 -4.03 -20.58 -9.44
C LEU A 337 -3.55 -21.98 -9.10
N THR A 338 -4.46 -22.94 -9.27
CA THR A 338 -4.17 -24.37 -9.25
C THR A 338 -3.46 -24.81 -10.54
N PRO A 339 -2.78 -25.98 -10.55
CA PRO A 339 -2.16 -26.50 -11.77
C PRO A 339 -3.14 -26.73 -12.93
N SER A 340 -4.42 -27.00 -12.65
CA SER A 340 -5.46 -27.09 -13.69
C SER A 340 -5.78 -25.73 -14.31
N GLN A 341 -5.95 -24.69 -13.49
CA GLN A 341 -6.21 -23.33 -13.96
C GLN A 341 -5.00 -22.77 -14.73
N MET A 342 -3.78 -23.10 -14.32
CA MET A 342 -2.57 -22.70 -15.04
C MET A 342 -2.49 -23.32 -16.44
N ARG A 343 -2.94 -24.58 -16.61
CA ARG A 343 -3.00 -25.21 -17.95
C ARG A 343 -4.01 -24.52 -18.87
N GLU A 344 -5.15 -24.09 -18.33
CA GLU A 344 -6.15 -23.32 -19.09
C GLU A 344 -5.60 -21.94 -19.48
N LEU A 345 -4.93 -21.27 -18.54
CA LEU A 345 -4.29 -19.98 -18.78
C LEU A 345 -3.16 -20.04 -19.81
N GLY A 346 -2.48 -21.18 -19.93
CA GLY A 346 -1.44 -21.39 -20.93
C GLY A 346 -1.94 -21.35 -22.39
N SER A 347 -3.24 -21.52 -22.63
CA SER A 347 -3.84 -21.52 -23.97
C SER A 347 -4.90 -20.44 -24.17
N SER A 348 -5.35 -19.79 -23.10
CA SER A 348 -6.49 -18.86 -23.10
C SER A 348 -6.20 -17.61 -22.25
N PRO A 349 -6.62 -16.42 -22.69
CA PRO A 349 -6.36 -15.16 -22.00
C PRO A 349 -6.73 -15.15 -20.51
N PHE A 350 -5.99 -14.36 -19.74
CA PHE A 350 -6.38 -13.91 -18.42
C PHE A 350 -7.37 -12.74 -18.56
N ALA A 351 -8.43 -12.71 -17.75
CA ALA A 351 -9.30 -11.54 -17.65
C ALA A 351 -9.36 -10.97 -16.23
N TYR A 352 -9.14 -9.67 -16.10
CA TYR A 352 -9.45 -8.89 -14.91
C TYR A 352 -10.78 -8.15 -15.11
N ARG A 353 -11.73 -8.34 -14.20
CA ARG A 353 -13.05 -7.68 -14.25
C ARG A 353 -13.32 -6.94 -12.95
N ASP A 354 -13.76 -5.70 -13.06
CA ASP A 354 -14.18 -4.90 -11.91
C ASP A 354 -15.25 -3.89 -12.32
N ASP A 355 -15.84 -3.21 -11.34
CA ASP A 355 -16.79 -2.15 -11.56
C ASP A 355 -16.63 -1.00 -10.56
N PHE A 356 -17.23 0.14 -10.91
CA PHE A 356 -17.32 1.29 -10.03
C PHE A 356 -18.54 2.15 -10.37
N PRO A 357 -19.18 2.80 -9.39
CA PRO A 357 -20.27 3.71 -9.67
C PRO A 357 -19.76 5.02 -10.26
N LEU A 358 -20.55 5.62 -11.15
CA LEU A 358 -20.22 6.90 -11.75
C LEU A 358 -21.45 7.82 -11.82
N VAL A 359 -21.26 9.09 -11.48
CA VAL A 359 -22.33 10.11 -11.59
C VAL A 359 -22.63 10.45 -13.06
N PRO A 360 -23.81 11.01 -13.37
CA PRO A 360 -24.15 11.44 -14.73
C PRO A 360 -23.20 12.50 -15.28
N GLY A 361 -22.78 12.35 -16.54
CA GLY A 361 -21.83 13.24 -17.21
C GLY A 361 -21.03 12.54 -18.31
N ASP A 362 -20.09 13.27 -18.90
CA ASP A 362 -19.15 12.76 -19.90
C ASP A 362 -17.74 12.65 -19.29
N PHE A 363 -17.13 11.48 -19.40
CA PHE A 363 -15.86 11.19 -18.74
C PHE A 363 -14.92 10.39 -19.64
N THR A 364 -13.63 10.56 -19.42
CA THR A 364 -12.59 9.63 -19.88
C THR A 364 -12.20 8.76 -18.69
N VAL A 365 -12.32 7.44 -18.87
CA VAL A 365 -11.95 6.42 -17.89
C VAL A 365 -10.63 5.79 -18.33
N THR A 366 -9.68 5.70 -17.41
CA THR A 366 -8.40 5.04 -17.61
C THR A 366 -8.20 3.99 -16.52
N VAL A 367 -7.93 2.75 -16.91
CA VAL A 367 -7.58 1.65 -16.01
C VAL A 367 -6.17 1.17 -16.36
N ILE A 368 -5.28 1.22 -15.37
CA ILE A 368 -3.91 0.73 -15.47
C ILE A 368 -3.80 -0.54 -14.63
N LEU A 369 -3.33 -1.63 -15.22
CA LEU A 369 -3.13 -2.91 -14.56
C LEU A 369 -1.64 -3.27 -14.63
N LYS A 370 -0.97 -3.32 -13.48
CA LYS A 370 0.46 -3.65 -13.35
C LYS A 370 0.64 -5.00 -12.67
N ASN A 371 1.38 -5.90 -13.30
CA ASN A 371 1.79 -7.18 -12.73
C ASN A 371 3.12 -7.02 -11.98
N ARG A 372 3.12 -7.28 -10.67
CA ARG A 372 4.32 -7.09 -9.81
C ARG A 372 5.46 -8.05 -10.13
N VAL A 373 5.17 -9.25 -10.62
CA VAL A 373 6.17 -10.29 -10.92
C VAL A 373 7.04 -9.88 -12.11
N ALA A 374 6.43 -9.64 -13.27
CA ALA A 374 7.16 -9.29 -14.48
C ALA A 374 7.43 -7.79 -14.62
N THR A 375 6.94 -6.96 -13.69
CA THR A 375 6.92 -5.49 -13.79
C THR A 375 6.26 -4.99 -15.09
N GLN A 376 5.40 -5.81 -15.68
CA GLN A 376 4.63 -5.51 -16.88
C GLN A 376 3.40 -4.69 -16.52
N TYR A 377 2.94 -3.85 -17.43
CA TYR A 377 1.68 -3.14 -17.24
C TYR A 377 0.90 -3.03 -18.54
N THR A 378 -0.40 -2.83 -18.40
CA THR A 378 -1.30 -2.61 -19.51
C THR A 378 -2.33 -1.54 -19.15
N VAL A 379 -2.93 -0.94 -20.17
CA VAL A 379 -3.82 0.22 -20.02
C VAL A 379 -5.06 -0.01 -20.88
N ALA A 380 -6.23 0.19 -20.28
CA ALA A 380 -7.50 0.28 -20.96
C ALA A 380 -8.07 1.69 -20.76
N GLU A 381 -8.51 2.32 -21.84
CA GLU A 381 -9.07 3.67 -21.83
C GLU A 381 -10.39 3.70 -22.60
N SER A 382 -11.36 4.48 -22.12
CA SER A 382 -12.64 4.65 -22.79
C SER A 382 -13.29 5.98 -22.44
N ASP A 383 -13.83 6.66 -23.46
CA ASP A 383 -14.74 7.78 -23.28
C ASP A 383 -16.17 7.28 -23.06
N ILE A 384 -16.79 7.64 -21.95
CA ILE A 384 -18.09 7.13 -21.53
C ILE A 384 -19.03 8.30 -21.21
N HIS A 385 -20.25 8.21 -21.73
CA HIS A 385 -21.36 9.07 -21.36
C HIS A 385 -22.30 8.35 -20.38
N ILE A 386 -22.48 8.92 -19.19
CA ILE A 386 -23.38 8.42 -18.16
C ILE A 386 -24.69 9.23 -18.17
N PRO A 387 -25.82 8.63 -18.57
CA PRO A 387 -27.11 9.31 -18.51
C PRO A 387 -27.67 9.34 -17.08
N ARG A 388 -28.68 10.19 -16.84
CA ARG A 388 -29.48 10.17 -15.61
C ARG A 388 -30.54 9.08 -15.70
N PHE A 389 -30.35 7.97 -15.00
CA PHE A 389 -31.38 6.94 -14.87
C PHE A 389 -32.41 7.33 -13.81
N THR A 390 -33.68 7.41 -14.20
CA THR A 390 -34.80 7.70 -13.28
C THR A 390 -35.97 6.78 -13.60
N LYS A 391 -36.81 6.47 -12.61
CA LYS A 391 -37.99 5.61 -12.82
C LYS A 391 -39.06 6.31 -13.66
N GLN A 392 -39.00 7.64 -13.79
CA GLN A 392 -39.96 8.45 -14.53
C GLN A 392 -39.60 8.59 -16.01
N ALA A 393 -38.34 8.39 -16.38
CA ALA A 393 -37.86 8.46 -17.76
C ALA A 393 -37.17 7.13 -18.13
N PRO A 394 -37.92 6.16 -18.67
CA PRO A 394 -37.37 4.87 -19.08
C PRO A 394 -36.22 5.02 -20.08
N ALA A 395 -35.10 4.34 -19.84
CA ALA A 395 -33.93 4.43 -20.69
C ALA A 395 -33.18 3.09 -20.76
N LEU A 396 -32.42 2.91 -21.85
CA LEU A 396 -31.54 1.76 -22.00
C LEU A 396 -30.15 2.03 -21.41
N THR A 397 -29.60 1.03 -20.74
CA THR A 397 -28.17 0.93 -20.51
C THR A 397 -27.45 0.48 -21.78
N ASP A 398 -26.12 0.35 -21.75
CA ASP A 398 -25.39 -0.07 -22.93
C ASP A 398 -25.83 -1.46 -23.43
N VAL A 399 -25.59 -1.71 -24.72
CA VAL A 399 -25.79 -3.02 -25.33
C VAL A 399 -24.51 -3.83 -25.14
N ILE A 400 -24.59 -4.84 -24.28
CA ILE A 400 -23.48 -5.73 -23.98
C ILE A 400 -23.57 -6.93 -24.91
N LEU A 401 -22.50 -7.17 -25.66
CA LEU A 401 -22.37 -8.31 -26.56
C LEU A 401 -21.63 -9.43 -25.81
N ALA A 402 -22.40 -10.38 -25.30
CA ALA A 402 -21.88 -11.48 -24.50
C ALA A 402 -21.77 -12.78 -25.31
N PHE A 403 -20.79 -13.61 -24.96
CA PHE A 403 -20.64 -14.97 -25.53
C PHE A 403 -21.29 -16.04 -24.64
N GLU A 404 -21.70 -15.68 -23.43
CA GLU A 404 -22.43 -16.55 -22.51
C GLU A 404 -23.31 -15.68 -21.60
N SER A 405 -24.52 -16.18 -21.29
CA SER A 405 -25.36 -15.67 -20.21
C SER A 405 -25.97 -16.83 -19.44
N ARG A 406 -25.93 -16.79 -18.11
CA ARG A 406 -26.46 -17.85 -17.24
C ARG A 406 -27.16 -17.27 -16.02
N SER A 407 -28.14 -17.99 -15.50
CA SER A 407 -28.71 -17.70 -14.18
C SER A 407 -27.79 -18.31 -13.11
N VAL A 408 -27.54 -17.56 -12.04
CA VAL A 408 -26.77 -17.98 -10.87
C VAL A 408 -27.72 -18.08 -9.66
N ASP A 409 -27.49 -19.07 -8.80
CA ASP A 409 -28.28 -19.25 -7.58
C ASP A 409 -28.02 -18.13 -6.56
N GLU A 410 -29.05 -17.85 -5.76
CA GLU A 410 -29.21 -16.61 -4.98
C GLU A 410 -28.32 -16.51 -3.74
N VAL A 411 -27.56 -17.55 -3.39
CA VAL A 411 -26.68 -17.55 -2.21
C VAL A 411 -25.32 -16.94 -2.57
N LEU A 412 -25.34 -15.69 -3.01
CA LEU A 412 -24.15 -14.87 -3.11
C LEU A 412 -23.85 -14.35 -1.71
N ASN A 413 -22.92 -14.98 -1.01
CA ASN A 413 -22.34 -14.40 0.19
C ASN A 413 -21.68 -13.06 -0.17
N ASP A 414 -21.52 -12.14 0.78
CA ASP A 414 -20.87 -10.82 0.59
C ASP A 414 -19.45 -10.88 -0.01
N THR A 415 -18.89 -12.08 -0.15
CA THR A 415 -17.59 -12.39 -0.76
C THR A 415 -17.65 -12.75 -2.25
N GLU A 416 -18.82 -13.01 -2.83
CA GLU A 416 -18.96 -13.33 -4.27
C GLU A 416 -19.40 -12.10 -5.08
N ILE A 417 -18.61 -11.83 -6.12
CA ILE A 417 -18.47 -10.55 -6.78
C ILE A 417 -19.43 -10.40 -7.98
N ARG A 418 -19.99 -9.20 -8.18
CA ARG A 418 -21.15 -8.92 -9.06
C ARG A 418 -20.86 -8.32 -10.44
N THR A 419 -19.61 -8.25 -10.88
CA THR A 419 -19.30 -7.61 -12.15
C THR A 419 -19.94 -8.35 -13.33
N TYR A 420 -20.62 -7.61 -14.22
CA TYR A 420 -21.47 -8.15 -15.30
C TYR A 420 -22.61 -9.05 -14.79
N GLN A 421 -23.24 -8.67 -13.67
CA GLN A 421 -24.41 -9.35 -13.13
C GLN A 421 -25.52 -8.36 -12.76
N ILE A 422 -26.76 -8.68 -13.14
CA ILE A 422 -27.96 -7.97 -12.69
C ILE A 422 -28.96 -8.98 -12.14
N GLY A 423 -29.28 -8.84 -10.85
CA GLY A 423 -30.08 -9.84 -10.14
C GLY A 423 -29.39 -11.20 -10.17
N LYS A 424 -30.08 -12.23 -10.68
CA LYS A 424 -29.54 -13.59 -10.85
C LYS A 424 -28.84 -13.82 -12.19
N LEU A 425 -28.95 -12.88 -13.12
CA LEU A 425 -28.45 -13.08 -14.47
C LEU A 425 -27.01 -12.56 -14.55
N HIS A 426 -26.08 -13.48 -14.81
CA HIS A 426 -24.68 -13.18 -15.05
C HIS A 426 -24.35 -13.39 -16.53
N PHE A 427 -23.52 -12.51 -17.09
CA PHE A 427 -23.13 -12.56 -18.49
C PHE A 427 -21.61 -12.38 -18.66
N GLN A 428 -21.11 -12.92 -19.76
CA GLN A 428 -19.69 -12.87 -20.11
C GLN A 428 -19.51 -12.02 -21.37
N PRO A 429 -19.10 -10.74 -21.24
CA PRO A 429 -18.88 -9.88 -22.39
C PRO A 429 -17.68 -10.38 -23.19
N ALA A 430 -17.72 -10.19 -24.51
CA ALA A 430 -16.56 -10.39 -25.37
C ALA A 430 -15.72 -9.11 -25.39
N ALA A 431 -14.44 -9.17 -24.98
CA ALA A 431 -13.54 -8.04 -25.20
C ALA A 431 -13.41 -7.71 -26.70
N ASP A 432 -13.26 -6.43 -27.02
CA ASP A 432 -13.32 -5.86 -28.38
C ASP A 432 -14.59 -6.20 -29.19
N ASN A 433 -15.62 -6.75 -28.53
CA ASN A 433 -16.84 -7.26 -29.17
C ASN A 433 -16.54 -8.20 -30.36
N LEU A 434 -15.51 -9.04 -30.22
CA LEU A 434 -15.07 -9.97 -31.25
C LEU A 434 -15.80 -11.32 -31.15
N PHE A 435 -16.39 -11.74 -32.26
CA PHE A 435 -17.06 -13.03 -32.42
C PHE A 435 -16.60 -13.68 -33.73
N VAL A 436 -16.79 -14.99 -33.87
CA VAL A 436 -16.54 -15.72 -35.11
C VAL A 436 -17.83 -16.12 -35.81
N ILE A 437 -17.74 -16.45 -37.09
CA ILE A 437 -18.88 -17.00 -37.85
C ILE A 437 -19.39 -18.27 -37.14
N GLY A 438 -20.70 -18.34 -36.94
CA GLY A 438 -21.39 -19.39 -36.19
C GLY A 438 -21.47 -19.20 -34.67
N ASP A 439 -20.82 -18.18 -34.10
CA ASP A 439 -21.05 -17.84 -32.69
C ASP A 439 -22.51 -17.43 -32.46
N THR A 440 -23.01 -17.74 -31.26
CA THR A 440 -24.24 -17.14 -30.73
C THR A 440 -23.88 -15.91 -29.92
N VAL A 441 -24.33 -14.74 -30.36
CA VAL A 441 -24.16 -13.48 -29.64
C VAL A 441 -25.36 -13.29 -28.73
N HIS A 442 -25.10 -13.14 -27.44
CA HIS A 442 -26.10 -12.79 -26.42
C HIS A 442 -26.18 -11.26 -26.38
N LEU A 443 -27.29 -10.69 -26.84
CA LEU A 443 -27.57 -9.27 -26.84
C LEU A 443 -28.21 -8.91 -25.50
N VAL A 444 -27.44 -8.24 -24.63
CA VAL A 444 -27.90 -7.90 -23.27
C VAL A 444 -28.04 -6.39 -23.15
N THR A 445 -29.17 -5.93 -22.63
CA THR A 445 -29.35 -4.53 -22.19
C THR A 445 -30.30 -4.47 -21.00
N GLN A 446 -30.26 -3.39 -20.24
CA GLN A 446 -31.21 -3.13 -19.17
C GLN A 446 -32.09 -1.93 -19.54
N ALA A 447 -33.40 -2.14 -19.53
CA ALA A 447 -34.40 -1.11 -19.73
C ALA A 447 -34.82 -0.52 -18.38
N PHE A 448 -33.97 0.35 -17.82
CA PHE A 448 -34.20 0.95 -16.51
C PHE A 448 -35.46 1.83 -16.51
N GLY A 449 -36.32 1.65 -15.51
CA GLY A 449 -37.57 2.41 -15.37
C GLY A 449 -38.70 1.99 -16.32
N ALA A 450 -38.46 1.05 -17.24
CA ALA A 450 -39.48 0.59 -18.19
C ALA A 450 -40.52 -0.32 -17.52
N SER A 451 -41.76 -0.28 -18.02
CA SER A 451 -42.84 -1.21 -17.64
C SER A 451 -42.89 -2.42 -18.60
N PRO A 452 -43.55 -3.52 -18.22
CA PRO A 452 -43.73 -4.68 -19.11
C PRO A 452 -44.48 -4.40 -20.43
N ASP A 453 -45.19 -3.26 -20.54
CA ASP A 453 -45.88 -2.86 -21.78
C ASP A 453 -44.91 -2.25 -22.81
N HIS A 454 -43.71 -1.86 -22.38
CA HIS A 454 -42.63 -1.45 -23.27
C HIS A 454 -41.95 -2.68 -23.87
N LYS A 455 -41.21 -2.45 -24.95
CA LYS A 455 -40.42 -3.50 -25.61
C LYS A 455 -39.04 -2.99 -26.01
N VAL A 456 -38.10 -3.90 -26.15
CA VAL A 456 -36.79 -3.61 -26.72
C VAL A 456 -36.71 -4.24 -28.10
N VAL A 457 -36.28 -3.45 -29.09
CA VAL A 457 -36.03 -3.92 -30.45
C VAL A 457 -34.53 -3.88 -30.71
N PHE A 458 -33.94 -5.04 -30.98
CA PHE A 458 -32.55 -5.16 -31.41
C PHE A 458 -32.46 -5.25 -32.92
N GLU A 459 -31.62 -4.43 -33.54
CA GLU A 459 -31.37 -4.42 -34.98
C GLU A 459 -29.88 -4.64 -35.23
N LEU A 460 -29.55 -5.71 -35.94
CA LEU A 460 -28.21 -5.95 -36.46
C LEU A 460 -28.13 -5.39 -37.88
N SER A 461 -27.15 -4.53 -38.15
CA SER A 461 -26.97 -3.90 -39.47
C SER A 461 -25.50 -3.92 -39.92
N ASP A 462 -25.28 -3.81 -41.22
CA ASP A 462 -23.95 -3.64 -41.84
C ASP A 462 -23.59 -2.15 -42.08
N GLY A 463 -24.35 -1.22 -41.47
CA GLY A 463 -24.26 0.22 -41.67
C GLY A 463 -25.13 0.77 -42.81
N ASN A 464 -25.51 -0.06 -43.79
CA ASN A 464 -26.38 0.35 -44.91
C ASN A 464 -27.77 -0.30 -44.84
N ARG A 465 -27.83 -1.54 -44.35
CA ARG A 465 -29.04 -2.37 -44.30
C ARG A 465 -29.17 -3.05 -42.94
N VAL A 466 -30.40 -3.11 -42.44
CA VAL A 466 -30.77 -4.00 -41.33
C VAL A 466 -30.77 -5.44 -41.84
N LEU A 467 -29.91 -6.26 -41.25
CA LEU A 467 -29.75 -7.69 -41.55
C LEU A 467 -30.77 -8.51 -40.78
N ARG A 468 -30.90 -8.25 -39.47
CA ARG A 468 -31.84 -8.93 -38.55
C ARG A 468 -32.49 -7.92 -37.60
N SER A 469 -33.73 -8.18 -37.22
CA SER A 469 -34.48 -7.42 -36.22
C SER A 469 -35.14 -8.40 -35.26
N LEU A 470 -34.98 -8.16 -33.96
CA LEU A 470 -35.55 -8.96 -32.88
C LEU A 470 -36.37 -8.06 -31.97
N GLU A 471 -37.56 -8.50 -31.60
CA GLU A 471 -38.44 -7.80 -30.68
C GLU A 471 -38.57 -8.62 -29.39
N SER A 472 -38.16 -8.03 -28.27
CA SER A 472 -38.05 -8.71 -26.98
C SER A 472 -38.94 -8.00 -25.94
N ALA A 473 -39.71 -8.80 -25.20
CA ALA A 473 -40.45 -8.32 -24.04
C ALA A 473 -39.49 -7.98 -22.88
N ILE A 474 -39.89 -7.05 -22.01
CA ILE A 474 -39.09 -6.62 -20.86
C ILE A 474 -39.49 -7.43 -19.62
N PRO A 475 -38.61 -8.27 -19.05
CA PRO A 475 -38.92 -8.98 -17.82
C PRO A 475 -39.02 -8.04 -16.61
N SER A 476 -39.55 -8.55 -15.49
CA SER A 476 -39.76 -7.75 -14.27
C SER A 476 -38.47 -7.19 -13.65
N ASN A 477 -37.32 -7.81 -13.91
CA ASN A 477 -36.01 -7.32 -13.48
C ASN A 477 -35.42 -6.25 -14.42
N GLY A 478 -36.11 -5.92 -15.52
CA GLY A 478 -35.71 -4.91 -16.50
C GLY A 478 -34.56 -5.33 -17.42
N VAL A 479 -34.02 -6.54 -17.27
CA VAL A 479 -32.89 -7.02 -18.08
C VAL A 479 -33.41 -7.81 -19.26
N VAL A 480 -33.10 -7.34 -20.46
CA VAL A 480 -33.50 -7.99 -21.70
C VAL A 480 -32.30 -8.74 -22.27
N VAL A 481 -32.51 -10.02 -22.57
CA VAL A 481 -31.53 -10.87 -23.27
C VAL A 481 -32.21 -11.47 -24.48
N ASP A 482 -31.60 -11.28 -25.65
CA ASP A 482 -31.95 -11.96 -26.89
C ASP A 482 -30.69 -12.51 -27.57
N TYR A 483 -30.84 -13.31 -28.63
CA TYR A 483 -29.74 -14.09 -29.19
C TYR A 483 -29.69 -13.98 -30.71
N VAL A 484 -28.47 -13.85 -31.25
CA VAL A 484 -28.21 -13.81 -32.70
C VAL A 484 -27.12 -14.83 -33.02
N VAL A 485 -27.46 -15.85 -33.80
CA VAL A 485 -26.48 -16.80 -34.36
C VAL A 485 -25.87 -16.27 -35.67
N LEU A 486 -24.54 -16.29 -35.79
CA LEU A 486 -23.80 -15.70 -36.91
C LEU A 486 -23.53 -16.68 -38.08
N ASP A 487 -24.43 -17.64 -38.34
CA ASP A 487 -24.22 -18.72 -39.33
C ASP A 487 -24.17 -18.24 -40.80
N ASP A 488 -24.78 -17.10 -41.11
CA ASP A 488 -24.93 -16.55 -42.48
C ASP A 488 -24.26 -15.17 -42.67
N MET A 489 -23.30 -14.83 -41.82
CA MET A 489 -22.67 -13.50 -41.82
C MET A 489 -21.36 -13.50 -42.61
N VAL A 490 -21.12 -12.42 -43.36
CA VAL A 490 -19.80 -12.13 -43.92
C VAL A 490 -18.95 -11.49 -42.83
N GLY A 491 -17.69 -11.91 -42.71
CA GLY A 491 -16.76 -11.30 -41.76
C GLY A 491 -16.61 -9.78 -42.00
N GLY A 492 -16.56 -9.00 -40.92
CA GLY A 492 -16.55 -7.55 -40.98
C GLY A 492 -17.03 -6.89 -39.69
N ARG A 493 -17.19 -5.56 -39.73
CA ARG A 493 -17.82 -4.80 -38.64
C ARG A 493 -19.32 -4.66 -38.92
N LEU A 494 -20.12 -4.99 -37.92
CA LEU A 494 -21.56 -4.83 -37.89
C LEU A 494 -21.93 -3.90 -36.73
N GLN A 495 -23.14 -3.36 -36.75
CA GLN A 495 -23.67 -2.55 -35.67
C GLN A 495 -24.93 -3.19 -35.10
N VAL A 496 -24.96 -3.33 -33.78
CA VAL A 496 -26.16 -3.71 -33.03
C VAL A 496 -26.77 -2.46 -32.43
N THR A 497 -28.02 -2.17 -32.78
CA THR A 497 -28.80 -1.05 -32.23
C THR A 497 -29.94 -1.61 -31.39
N ALA A 498 -30.01 -1.23 -30.12
CA ALA A 498 -31.15 -1.49 -29.25
C ALA A 498 -32.02 -0.24 -29.13
N ARG A 499 -33.33 -0.38 -29.32
CA ARG A 499 -34.33 0.69 -29.17
C ARG A 499 -35.35 0.31 -28.12
N LEU A 500 -35.53 1.15 -27.11
CA LEU A 500 -36.65 1.04 -26.17
C LEU A 500 -37.87 1.72 -26.79
N VAL A 501 -38.94 0.96 -26.97
CA VAL A 501 -40.14 1.42 -27.67
C VAL A 501 -41.32 1.42 -26.70
N SER A 502 -42.06 2.52 -26.69
CA SER A 502 -43.27 2.68 -25.88
C SER A 502 -44.44 1.87 -26.47
N PRO A 503 -45.53 1.65 -25.69
CA PRO A 503 -46.74 1.00 -26.21
C PRO A 503 -47.37 1.74 -27.41
N SER A 504 -47.11 3.04 -27.55
CA SER A 504 -47.58 3.85 -28.68
C SER A 504 -46.73 3.73 -29.95
N GLY A 505 -45.58 3.04 -29.87
CA GLY A 505 -44.63 2.88 -30.97
C GLY A 505 -43.50 3.92 -31.02
N GLU A 506 -43.50 4.91 -30.13
CA GLU A 506 -42.41 5.90 -30.01
C GLU A 506 -41.13 5.27 -29.46
N THR A 507 -39.98 5.63 -30.03
CA THR A 507 -38.66 5.22 -29.50
C THR A 507 -38.23 6.17 -28.38
N LEU A 508 -38.14 5.67 -27.16
CA LEU A 508 -37.79 6.44 -25.96
C LEU A 508 -36.27 6.54 -25.72
N SER A 509 -35.53 5.50 -26.07
CA SER A 509 -34.08 5.43 -25.87
C SER A 509 -33.45 4.56 -26.95
N THR A 510 -32.23 4.89 -27.38
CA THR A 510 -31.47 4.12 -28.36
C THR A 510 -30.03 3.97 -27.90
N LYS A 511 -29.49 2.76 -28.03
CA LYS A 511 -28.10 2.42 -27.70
C LYS A 511 -27.51 1.57 -28.81
N THR A 512 -26.22 1.75 -29.07
CA THR A 512 -25.52 1.06 -30.16
C THR A 512 -24.24 0.44 -29.67
N ALA A 513 -23.92 -0.76 -30.18
CA ALA A 513 -22.63 -1.42 -29.98
C ALA A 513 -22.08 -1.88 -31.34
N GLU A 514 -20.78 -1.73 -31.53
CA GLU A 514 -20.10 -2.33 -32.68
C GLU A 514 -19.80 -3.81 -32.41
N LEU A 515 -20.09 -4.67 -33.38
CA LEU A 515 -19.82 -6.10 -33.37
C LEU A 515 -18.78 -6.41 -34.45
N THR A 516 -17.66 -7.04 -34.07
CA THR A 516 -16.68 -7.52 -35.06
C THR A 516 -16.85 -9.02 -35.29
N VAL A 517 -17.16 -9.42 -36.52
CA VAL A 517 -17.26 -10.81 -36.93
C VAL A 517 -15.99 -11.21 -37.68
N SER A 518 -15.20 -12.10 -37.10
CA SER A 518 -13.98 -12.63 -37.68
C SER A 518 -14.26 -13.85 -38.55
N PRO A 519 -13.59 -13.99 -39.71
CA PRO A 519 -13.70 -15.18 -40.55
C PRO A 519 -12.93 -16.40 -40.00
N ARG A 520 -12.26 -16.26 -38.84
CA ARG A 520 -11.61 -17.39 -38.14
C ARG A 520 -12.66 -18.37 -37.61
N SER A 521 -12.23 -19.59 -37.28
CA SER A 521 -13.12 -20.65 -36.78
C SER A 521 -13.32 -20.65 -35.25
N VAL A 522 -12.47 -19.94 -34.49
CA VAL A 522 -12.53 -19.92 -33.02
C VAL A 522 -12.19 -18.53 -32.51
N ALA A 523 -13.03 -17.98 -31.64
CA ALA A 523 -12.76 -16.76 -30.89
C ALA A 523 -11.93 -17.08 -29.63
N SER A 524 -10.93 -16.26 -29.32
CA SER A 524 -10.22 -16.36 -28.05
C SER A 524 -11.15 -15.92 -26.92
N ARG A 525 -11.32 -16.76 -25.89
CA ARG A 525 -12.14 -16.48 -24.71
C ARG A 525 -11.28 -16.66 -23.45
N PRO A 526 -11.53 -15.92 -22.37
CA PRO A 526 -10.73 -16.04 -21.16
C PRO A 526 -10.74 -17.46 -20.57
N GLY A 527 -9.57 -17.98 -20.22
CA GLY A 527 -9.43 -19.26 -19.51
C GLY A 527 -9.59 -19.09 -18.01
N PHE A 528 -9.17 -17.95 -17.47
CA PHE A 528 -9.36 -17.59 -16.07
C PHE A 528 -9.83 -16.15 -15.95
N ILE A 529 -10.78 -15.91 -15.05
CA ILE A 529 -11.38 -14.59 -14.82
C ILE A 529 -11.26 -14.24 -13.35
N TYR A 530 -10.40 -13.29 -13.04
CA TYR A 530 -10.39 -12.62 -11.76
C TYR A 530 -11.50 -11.56 -11.76
N ARG A 531 -12.37 -11.59 -10.75
CA ARG A 531 -13.47 -10.63 -10.62
C ARG A 531 -13.30 -9.87 -9.31
N ARG A 532 -13.57 -8.57 -9.35
CA ARG A 532 -13.92 -7.67 -8.24
C ARG A 532 -15.17 -6.87 -8.57
N GLY A 533 -15.75 -6.18 -7.60
CA GLY A 533 -16.93 -5.35 -7.81
C GLY A 533 -17.37 -4.67 -6.52
N VAL A 534 -18.10 -3.58 -6.67
CA VAL A 534 -18.69 -2.80 -5.58
C VAL A 534 -19.91 -3.54 -5.04
N ASN A 535 -19.92 -3.80 -3.73
CA ASN A 535 -21.10 -4.35 -3.08
C ASN A 535 -22.15 -3.24 -2.87
N THR A 536 -23.05 -3.09 -3.84
CA THR A 536 -24.10 -2.08 -3.80
C THR A 536 -25.16 -2.31 -2.73
N LEU A 537 -25.18 -3.46 -2.05
CA LEU A 537 -26.10 -3.72 -0.94
C LEU A 537 -25.67 -3.05 0.36
N ILE A 538 -24.41 -2.61 0.49
CA ILE A 538 -23.94 -1.93 1.69
C ILE A 538 -24.70 -0.61 1.80
N PRO A 539 -25.56 -0.41 2.83
CA PRO A 539 -26.37 0.80 2.94
C PRO A 539 -25.49 2.05 2.95
N GLY A 540 -25.89 3.06 2.17
CA GLY A 540 -25.18 4.35 2.07
C GLY A 540 -23.94 4.37 1.19
N VAL A 541 -23.37 3.23 0.76
CA VAL A 541 -22.09 3.21 0.03
C VAL A 541 -22.15 3.95 -1.30
N LEU A 542 -23.22 3.77 -2.07
CA LEU A 542 -23.41 4.44 -3.36
C LEU A 542 -23.65 5.93 -3.17
N SER A 543 -24.41 6.32 -2.15
CA SER A 543 -24.65 7.72 -1.81
C SER A 543 -23.34 8.42 -1.40
N PHE A 544 -22.49 7.76 -0.63
CA PHE A 544 -21.16 8.27 -0.28
C PHE A 544 -20.28 8.46 -1.52
N MET A 545 -20.13 7.43 -2.36
CA MET A 545 -19.32 7.50 -3.58
C MET A 545 -19.83 8.59 -4.54
N ARG A 546 -21.15 8.75 -4.65
CA ARG A 546 -21.78 9.85 -5.38
C ARG A 546 -21.41 11.21 -4.77
N GLY A 547 -21.47 11.33 -3.45
CA GLY A 547 -21.11 12.55 -2.72
C GLY A 547 -19.66 12.98 -2.97
N GLU A 548 -18.73 12.02 -2.96
CA GLU A 548 -17.33 12.24 -3.27
C GLU A 548 -17.12 12.74 -4.71
N GLN A 549 -17.74 12.09 -5.68
CA GLN A 549 -17.64 12.48 -7.09
C GLN A 549 -18.22 13.86 -7.37
N LEU A 550 -19.39 14.18 -6.79
CA LEU A 550 -20.01 15.51 -6.94
C LEU A 550 -19.18 16.61 -6.25
N TRP A 551 -18.57 16.29 -5.10
CA TRP A 551 -17.65 17.21 -4.43
C TRP A 551 -16.46 17.54 -5.33
N ASN A 552 -15.85 16.52 -5.95
CA ASN A 552 -14.73 16.69 -6.87
C ASN A 552 -15.09 17.50 -8.12
N LEU A 553 -16.33 17.32 -8.62
CA LEU A 553 -16.89 18.11 -9.72
C LEU A 553 -17.30 19.55 -9.32
N GLY A 554 -17.23 19.89 -8.04
CA GLY A 554 -17.61 21.21 -7.52
C GLY A 554 -19.11 21.42 -7.29
N ASP A 555 -19.95 20.40 -7.51
CA ASP A 555 -21.38 20.43 -7.18
C ASP A 555 -21.58 20.22 -5.67
N MET A 556 -21.33 21.27 -4.90
CA MET A 556 -21.40 21.24 -3.44
C MET A 556 -22.81 20.91 -2.92
N ALA A 557 -23.85 21.34 -3.62
CA ALA A 557 -25.24 21.08 -3.23
C ALA A 557 -25.60 19.61 -3.45
N GLY A 558 -25.24 19.04 -4.61
CA GLY A 558 -25.42 17.63 -4.89
C GLY A 558 -24.57 16.74 -3.99
N ALA A 559 -23.32 17.14 -3.72
CA ALA A 559 -22.42 16.44 -2.80
C ALA A 559 -23.01 16.36 -1.39
N LYS A 560 -23.49 17.49 -0.87
CA LYS A 560 -24.16 17.58 0.44
C LYS A 560 -25.32 16.60 0.54
N ALA A 561 -26.26 16.67 -0.41
CA ALA A 561 -27.44 15.82 -0.40
C ALA A 561 -27.07 14.33 -0.42
N ALA A 562 -26.10 13.94 -1.25
CA ALA A 562 -25.66 12.55 -1.34
C ALA A 562 -24.93 12.08 -0.06
N LEU A 563 -24.16 12.95 0.60
CA LEU A 563 -23.52 12.62 1.88
C LEU A 563 -24.54 12.54 3.03
N GLU A 564 -25.54 13.42 3.06
CA GLU A 564 -26.68 13.33 3.99
C GLU A 564 -27.45 12.02 3.80
N ASP A 565 -27.74 11.64 2.56
CA ASP A 565 -28.37 10.35 2.21
C ASP A 565 -27.51 9.15 2.67
N SER A 566 -26.18 9.25 2.54
CA SER A 566 -25.26 8.22 3.04
C SER A 566 -25.36 8.06 4.55
N LEU A 567 -25.40 9.15 5.32
CA LEU A 567 -25.52 9.08 6.78
C LEU A 567 -26.92 8.62 7.22
N ALA A 568 -27.97 9.03 6.51
CA ALA A 568 -29.35 8.61 6.77
C ALA A 568 -29.56 7.08 6.59
N SER A 569 -28.65 6.39 5.90
CA SER A 569 -28.68 4.93 5.77
C SER A 569 -28.44 4.18 7.09
N GLY A 570 -27.93 4.86 8.13
CA GLY A 570 -27.59 4.27 9.43
C GLY A 570 -26.28 3.46 9.42
N ASN A 571 -25.53 3.48 8.32
CA ASN A 571 -24.24 2.79 8.23
C ASN A 571 -23.11 3.65 8.80
N ASP A 572 -22.87 3.52 10.11
CA ASP A 572 -21.83 4.26 10.82
C ASP A 572 -20.39 3.89 10.44
N ARG A 573 -20.19 2.85 9.60
CA ARG A 573 -18.85 2.46 9.13
C ARG A 573 -18.35 3.33 7.98
N ILE A 574 -19.22 4.10 7.33
CA ILE A 574 -18.83 5.04 6.25
C ILE A 574 -18.38 6.36 6.89
N LEU A 575 -17.31 6.28 7.67
CA LEU A 575 -16.73 7.43 8.37
C LEU A 575 -16.37 8.60 7.43
N PRO A 576 -15.88 8.36 6.20
CA PRO A 576 -15.56 9.46 5.30
C PRO A 576 -16.72 10.36 4.95
N ALA A 577 -17.95 9.84 4.94
CA ALA A 577 -19.13 10.66 4.71
C ALA A 577 -19.30 11.75 5.78
N ARG A 578 -18.94 11.47 7.04
CA ARG A 578 -19.07 12.41 8.16
C ARG A 578 -18.15 13.61 8.02
N TRP A 579 -16.85 13.40 7.79
CA TRP A 579 -15.92 14.53 7.68
C TRP A 579 -16.04 15.28 6.36
N MET A 580 -16.42 14.62 5.26
CA MET A 580 -16.73 15.32 4.01
C MET A 580 -17.94 16.23 4.18
N LEU A 581 -19.02 15.74 4.82
CA LEU A 581 -20.19 16.56 5.10
C LEU A 581 -19.89 17.69 6.10
N ALA A 582 -19.06 17.43 7.11
CA ALA A 582 -18.59 18.48 8.02
C ALA A 582 -17.85 19.59 7.27
N ASN A 583 -17.00 19.24 6.28
CA ASN A 583 -16.33 20.23 5.44
C ASN A 583 -17.33 21.03 4.58
N VAL A 584 -18.41 20.42 4.09
CA VAL A 584 -19.52 21.16 3.44
C VAL A 584 -20.10 22.17 4.43
N TYR A 585 -20.44 21.76 5.66
CA TYR A 585 -21.03 22.65 6.67
C TYR A 585 -20.10 23.79 7.08
N LEU A 586 -18.81 23.55 7.19
CA LEU A 586 -17.82 24.60 7.42
C LEU A 586 -17.81 25.62 6.28
N LYS A 587 -17.89 25.20 5.02
CA LYS A 587 -18.01 26.13 3.87
C LYS A 587 -19.32 26.94 3.91
N GLU A 588 -20.39 26.36 4.45
CA GLU A 588 -21.68 27.04 4.69
C GLU A 588 -21.72 27.90 5.96
N ASN A 589 -20.60 28.03 6.70
CA ASN A 589 -20.53 28.73 7.98
C ASN A 589 -21.50 28.16 9.04
N ARG A 590 -21.60 26.82 9.09
CA ARG A 590 -22.40 26.04 10.04
C ARG A 590 -21.50 25.18 10.95
N PRO A 591 -20.73 25.80 11.85
CA PRO A 591 -19.73 25.08 12.64
C PRO A 591 -20.34 24.10 13.65
N ASP A 592 -21.54 24.36 14.17
CA ASP A 592 -22.19 23.45 15.13
C ASP A 592 -22.55 22.10 14.49
N ASP A 593 -23.02 22.10 13.25
CA ASP A 593 -23.30 20.87 12.51
C ASP A 593 -22.02 20.10 12.17
N ALA A 594 -20.93 20.81 11.86
CA ALA A 594 -19.62 20.20 11.64
C ALA A 594 -19.08 19.53 12.92
N LEU A 595 -19.17 20.21 14.07
CA LEU A 595 -18.78 19.66 15.37
C LEU A 595 -19.59 18.41 15.72
N ALA A 596 -20.91 18.43 15.48
CA ALA A 596 -21.78 17.28 15.75
C ALA A 596 -21.35 16.01 14.99
N LEU A 597 -20.81 16.17 13.77
CA LEU A 597 -20.30 15.06 12.96
C LEU A 597 -18.88 14.60 13.36
N LEU A 598 -18.01 15.54 13.76
CA LEU A 598 -16.59 15.29 13.96
C LEU A 598 -16.21 14.95 15.40
N SER A 599 -16.83 15.57 16.42
CA SER A 599 -16.49 15.33 17.83
C SER A 599 -16.55 13.86 18.25
N PRO A 600 -17.57 13.06 17.82
CA PRO A 600 -17.61 11.63 18.16
C PRO A 600 -16.46 10.81 17.53
N LEU A 601 -15.75 11.36 16.55
CA LEU A 601 -14.67 10.68 15.85
C LEU A 601 -13.27 11.04 16.38
N GLU A 602 -13.16 12.02 17.26
CA GLU A 602 -11.86 12.48 17.77
C GLU A 602 -11.13 11.39 18.57
N GLU A 603 -11.83 10.78 19.53
CA GLU A 603 -11.26 9.73 20.39
C GLU A 603 -10.83 8.47 19.61
N PRO A 604 -11.66 7.90 18.71
CA PRO A 604 -11.25 6.73 17.94
C PRO A 604 -10.21 7.04 16.84
N PHE A 605 -10.13 8.28 16.37
CA PHE A 605 -9.22 8.67 15.28
C PHE A 605 -8.41 9.92 15.62
N PRO A 606 -7.58 9.88 16.68
CA PRO A 606 -6.92 11.05 17.25
C PRO A 606 -5.99 11.74 16.25
N ASN A 607 -5.39 11.00 15.32
CA ASN A 607 -4.41 11.54 14.39
C ASN A 607 -4.93 11.66 12.95
N ARG A 608 -6.26 11.59 12.76
CA ARG A 608 -6.86 11.77 11.43
C ARG A 608 -6.98 13.25 11.10
N TYR A 609 -6.26 13.69 10.06
CA TYR A 609 -6.21 15.11 9.67
C TYR A 609 -7.60 15.71 9.45
N GLU A 610 -8.48 15.06 8.68
CA GLU A 610 -9.78 15.63 8.32
C GLU A 610 -10.65 15.90 9.55
N ILE A 611 -10.51 15.08 10.60
CA ILE A 611 -11.23 15.25 11.87
C ILE A 611 -10.60 16.38 12.67
N VAL A 612 -9.28 16.32 12.92
CA VAL A 612 -8.57 17.28 13.76
C VAL A 612 -8.62 18.69 13.16
N ALA A 613 -8.35 18.82 11.86
CA ALA A 613 -8.42 20.09 11.15
C ALA A 613 -9.86 20.62 11.10
N GLY A 614 -10.84 19.75 10.81
CA GLY A 614 -12.25 20.12 10.78
C GLY A 614 -12.76 20.65 12.13
N LEU A 615 -12.37 20.02 13.25
CA LEU A 615 -12.65 20.53 14.60
C LEU A 615 -12.01 21.91 14.82
N GLY A 616 -10.73 22.07 14.45
CA GLY A 616 -10.03 23.35 14.55
C GLY A 616 -10.71 24.47 13.76
N PHE A 617 -11.10 24.21 12.52
CA PHE A 617 -11.82 25.18 11.69
C PHE A 617 -13.23 25.48 12.24
N ALA A 618 -13.92 24.49 12.81
CA ALA A 618 -15.23 24.71 13.43
C ALA A 618 -15.15 25.64 14.66
N HIS A 619 -14.18 25.40 15.56
CA HIS A 619 -13.93 26.28 16.70
C HIS A 619 -13.48 27.67 16.27
N HIS A 620 -12.67 27.77 15.20
CA HIS A 620 -12.24 29.03 14.61
C HIS A 620 -13.43 29.87 14.13
N GLN A 621 -14.38 29.27 13.40
CA GLN A 621 -15.62 29.95 12.98
C GLN A 621 -16.49 30.39 14.16
N LYS A 622 -16.49 29.63 15.26
CA LYS A 622 -17.16 29.99 16.51
C LYS A 622 -16.41 31.05 17.33
N ARG A 623 -15.24 31.48 16.89
CA ARG A 623 -14.33 32.41 17.60
C ARG A 623 -13.84 31.87 18.94
N ASP A 624 -13.85 30.55 19.09
CA ASP A 624 -13.21 29.86 20.20
C ASP A 624 -11.73 29.65 19.85
N TYR A 625 -10.98 30.74 19.89
CA TYR A 625 -9.61 30.79 19.39
C TYR A 625 -8.64 29.88 20.16
N GLU A 626 -8.92 29.61 21.44
CA GLU A 626 -8.11 28.72 22.28
C GLU A 626 -8.23 27.25 21.83
N ALA A 627 -9.47 26.76 21.70
CA ALA A 627 -9.71 25.42 21.18
C ALA A 627 -9.24 25.29 19.72
N ALA A 628 -9.54 26.29 18.89
CA ALA A 628 -9.14 26.33 17.50
C ALA A 628 -7.61 26.22 17.34
N ALA A 629 -6.83 27.03 18.06
CA ALA A 629 -5.38 26.96 18.01
C ALA A 629 -4.86 25.58 18.43
N THR A 630 -5.44 24.97 19.47
CA THR A 630 -5.06 23.63 19.95
C THR A 630 -5.21 22.59 18.84
N TYR A 631 -6.39 22.54 18.20
CA TYR A 631 -6.66 21.59 17.13
C TYR A 631 -5.84 21.88 15.87
N LEU A 632 -5.73 23.15 15.44
CA LEU A 632 -5.00 23.51 14.22
C LEU A 632 -3.49 23.29 14.36
N VAL A 633 -2.90 23.48 15.55
CA VAL A 633 -1.49 23.13 15.81
C VAL A 633 -1.28 21.62 15.68
N ARG A 634 -2.24 20.81 16.17
CA ARG A 634 -2.20 19.36 16.01
C ARG A 634 -2.39 18.95 14.54
N ALA A 635 -3.31 19.58 13.81
CA ALA A 635 -3.49 19.35 12.37
C ALA A 635 -2.21 19.63 11.57
N ARG A 636 -1.50 20.73 11.89
CA ARG A 636 -0.19 21.08 11.31
C ARG A 636 0.90 20.03 11.58
N ALA A 637 0.82 19.29 12.69
CA ALA A 637 1.75 18.20 12.98
C ALA A 637 1.43 16.92 12.15
N ILE A 638 0.16 16.75 11.75
CA ILE A 638 -0.30 15.59 10.97
C ILE A 638 0.08 15.72 9.50
N ARG A 639 -0.33 16.81 8.86
CA ARG A 639 -0.11 17.09 7.43
C ARG A 639 0.59 18.45 7.27
N PRO A 640 1.48 18.64 6.28
CA PRO A 640 2.05 19.95 6.00
C PRO A 640 0.93 20.99 5.85
N PRO A 641 1.01 22.12 6.57
CA PRO A 641 -0.10 23.05 6.64
C PRO A 641 -0.28 23.78 5.30
N ASP A 642 -1.53 23.91 4.87
CA ASP A 642 -1.89 24.73 3.72
C ASP A 642 -2.11 26.20 4.13
N VAL A 643 -2.33 27.06 3.13
CA VAL A 643 -2.61 28.50 3.32
C VAL A 643 -3.78 28.72 4.27
N MET A 644 -4.85 27.91 4.16
CA MET A 644 -6.07 28.06 4.95
C MET A 644 -5.81 27.77 6.44
N LEU A 645 -5.09 26.69 6.74
CA LEU A 645 -4.70 26.32 8.10
C LEU A 645 -3.78 27.37 8.71
N LEU A 646 -2.76 27.82 7.97
CA LEU A 646 -1.83 28.86 8.45
C LEU A 646 -2.53 30.18 8.74
N ASN A 647 -3.46 30.59 7.88
CA ASN A 647 -4.27 31.79 8.10
C ASN A 647 -5.14 31.67 9.34
N ALA A 648 -5.79 30.52 9.54
CA ALA A 648 -6.60 30.28 10.73
C ALA A 648 -5.74 30.26 12.02
N LEU A 649 -4.55 29.66 11.99
CA LEU A 649 -3.60 29.73 13.09
C LEU A 649 -3.14 31.16 13.38
N GLY A 650 -2.81 31.94 12.34
CA GLY A 650 -2.44 33.34 12.48
C GLY A 650 -3.55 34.17 13.12
N ASP A 651 -4.80 33.94 12.67
CA ASP A 651 -5.99 34.59 13.24
C ASP A 651 -6.19 34.23 14.72
N CYS A 652 -6.10 32.94 15.06
CA CYS A 652 -6.21 32.49 16.44
C CYS A 652 -5.15 33.11 17.34
N HIS A 653 -3.88 33.08 16.92
CA HIS A 653 -2.78 33.64 17.72
C HIS A 653 -2.88 35.16 17.86
N GLU A 654 -3.33 35.88 16.82
CA GLU A 654 -3.56 37.33 16.91
C GLU A 654 -4.63 37.65 17.96
N HIS A 655 -5.75 36.93 17.95
CA HIS A 655 -6.84 37.11 18.91
C HIS A 655 -6.48 36.67 20.34
N LEU A 656 -5.58 35.71 20.51
CA LEU A 656 -5.04 35.29 21.80
C LEU A 656 -3.93 36.22 22.33
N GLY A 657 -3.47 37.19 21.52
CA GLY A 657 -2.39 38.11 21.89
C GLY A 657 -0.97 37.56 21.66
N ASP A 658 -0.84 36.36 21.09
CA ASP A 658 0.41 35.70 20.72
C ASP A 658 0.99 36.29 19.41
N ARG A 659 1.35 37.59 19.43
CA ARG A 659 1.74 38.36 18.24
C ARG A 659 2.88 37.71 17.43
N ASP A 660 3.88 37.14 18.09
CA ASP A 660 5.01 36.49 17.42
C ASP A 660 4.58 35.24 16.63
N LYS A 661 3.73 34.40 17.22
CA LYS A 661 3.21 33.21 16.54
C LYS A 661 2.24 33.58 15.41
N ALA A 662 1.45 34.63 15.60
CA ALA A 662 0.56 35.15 14.56
C ALA A 662 1.36 35.61 13.34
N ARG A 663 2.43 36.37 13.59
CA ARG A 663 3.38 36.82 12.56
C ARG A 663 4.03 35.63 11.84
N GLU A 664 4.56 34.65 12.57
CA GLU A 664 5.19 33.46 11.97
C GLU A 664 4.21 32.72 11.04
N ALA A 665 2.97 32.51 11.49
CA ALA A 665 1.94 31.83 10.72
C ALA A 665 1.57 32.60 9.44
N PHE A 666 1.38 33.92 9.52
CA PHE A 666 1.07 34.75 8.36
C PHE A 666 2.25 34.89 7.39
N GLU A 667 3.49 35.03 7.88
CA GLU A 667 4.70 35.03 7.04
C GLU A 667 4.80 33.72 6.26
N ARG A 668 4.58 32.58 6.93
CA ARG A 668 4.62 31.28 6.28
C ARG A 668 3.47 31.07 5.31
N SER A 669 2.28 31.58 5.61
CA SER A 669 1.14 31.59 4.68
C SER A 669 1.48 32.37 3.40
N LEU A 670 2.06 33.56 3.53
CA LEU A 670 2.47 34.40 2.40
C LEU A 670 3.63 33.81 1.59
N GLN A 671 4.45 32.95 2.19
CA GLN A 671 5.46 32.16 1.46
C GLN A 671 4.82 31.08 0.58
N LEU A 672 3.69 30.50 1.00
CA LEU A 672 2.94 29.52 0.21
C LEU A 672 2.11 30.19 -0.88
N ASP A 673 1.46 31.32 -0.55
CA ASP A 673 0.69 32.12 -1.49
C ASP A 673 0.86 33.62 -1.20
N GLY A 674 1.56 34.32 -2.10
CA GLY A 674 1.82 35.74 -1.96
C GLY A 674 0.60 36.63 -2.22
N GLU A 675 -0.48 36.13 -2.82
CA GLU A 675 -1.64 36.92 -3.26
C GLU A 675 -2.75 36.99 -2.20
N GLN A 676 -2.38 37.39 -0.98
CA GLN A 676 -3.30 37.48 0.16
C GLN A 676 -3.31 38.90 0.77
N PRO A 677 -4.06 39.86 0.19
CA PRO A 677 -4.02 41.27 0.61
C PRO A 677 -4.42 41.46 2.07
N THR A 678 -5.45 40.76 2.55
CA THR A 678 -5.91 40.80 3.95
C THR A 678 -4.82 40.31 4.90
N VAL A 679 -4.11 39.24 4.55
CA VAL A 679 -3.03 38.68 5.39
C VAL A 679 -1.83 39.64 5.41
N ARG A 680 -1.49 40.27 4.29
CA ARG A 680 -0.42 41.29 4.22
C ARG A 680 -0.74 42.51 5.07
N GLU A 681 -1.98 42.97 5.08
CA GLU A 681 -2.42 44.08 5.93
C GLU A 681 -2.32 43.73 7.42
N ARG A 682 -2.82 42.55 7.82
CA ARG A 682 -2.70 42.05 9.20
C ARG A 682 -1.26 41.84 9.64
N LEU A 683 -0.40 41.29 8.78
CA LEU A 683 1.03 41.15 9.07
C LEU A 683 1.70 42.51 9.27
N SER A 684 1.33 43.51 8.45
CA SER A 684 1.87 44.87 8.57
C SER A 684 1.46 45.52 9.90
N SER A 685 0.20 45.35 10.32
CA SER A 685 -0.27 45.85 11.62
C SER A 685 0.41 45.16 12.80
N LEU A 686 0.72 43.87 12.65
CA LEU A 686 1.46 43.09 13.66
C LEU A 686 2.89 43.60 13.85
N ILE A 687 3.53 44.05 12.77
CA ILE A 687 4.90 44.59 12.76
C ILE A 687 4.95 46.05 13.23
N SER A 688 3.91 46.85 12.93
CA SER A 688 3.92 48.30 13.19
C SER A 688 3.51 48.72 14.60
N SER A 689 2.85 47.85 15.36
CA SER A 689 2.48 48.17 16.75
C SER A 689 3.58 47.71 17.72
N PRO A 690 4.11 48.61 18.57
CA PRO A 690 5.23 48.33 19.48
C PRO A 690 4.89 47.33 20.59
#